data_AF-A0A6P2T5T0-F1
#
_entry.id   AF-A0A6P2T5T0-F1
#
_cell.length_a   1.000
_cell.length_b   1.000
_cell.length_c   1.000
_cell.angle_alpha   90.00
_cell.angle_beta   90.00
_cell.angle_gamma   90.00
#
_symmetry.space_group_name_H-M   'P 1'
#
loop_
_entity.id
_entity.type
_entity.pdbx_description
1 polymer ?
#
loop_
_entity_poly.entity_id
_entity_poly.type
_entity_poly.pdbx_seq_one_letter_code
_entity_poly.pdbx_strand_id
1 'polypeptide(L)'
;MIQLYPDHRSATDEPVARLINATESDGTATSRKPPPIVVGRSDGVSMWTKDTRLICIKQMPLPGIVIFVHGVNSEGEWFEAAEQGLCDGLNRRLGRLDDQLKYRGIDAGQLVPAKYTESVTPDGFLNPKLLVDNYIKPDPSFSPVIHFRWGYRATAEELKEYGDKIFLNEKDYWGGGPFTNGCASLPDLWHGGLDDRAAGWLTVQGINPTNRPLYRSPPRAYGVLAALRLAKLIESIRRMQADVPITVVCHSQGNIVGLTAAFFGDALPDVEDPWGRNGHCVADAYVLANAPYSLVRADGPNPSDTFMDTWSQRATKDSEGRRGRQTYAARTKTFGKFLSIVGSRKAYELPADKIDEDMANERVSPTSKRSYAAHEDRVRHGLNESTYGRVTAYCCPHDQVISAVTVQGIGWRGIDKNELNDIGVPGVLTQRVFASGFQVGVQEHYQYWEDDWRHVQKGKTSGFWYPPSPPAKFNLIGALKGNESVFGVAATLASAPIMFFVTQISSALNLFRVNAIPPEGWTVVADAPALDEPFPPKAFRFGKPIETKDGNATSDFNEGNDPPAAWRDASKSEADKRADDPYDQYNAKNDDSVAQGTAESEAGQRYEDRALMRMEARRTLNTEWLDGDGHVIGEDGKSEMPEGYKEWRDKQIVDWLDRGSTNSPTNHSTTMTNPEHAKKALAYDVAIGVCYLTPKQMKVLRLEADWRMGDGIPNDNPNKKYYDYFSSGNFDRTPLHEWVHAEKSEANIPAAIVDEREGQIYLKVGGAI
;
A
#
# COMPACT_ATOMS: atom_id res chain seq x y z
N MET A 1 37.13 -46.50 16.41
CA MET A 1 36.04 -46.72 17.38
C MET A 1 35.50 -45.33 17.73
N ILE A 2 34.50 -44.69 17.09
CA ILE A 2 33.20 -45.09 16.48
C ILE A 2 32.41 -46.03 17.39
N GLN A 3 31.36 -45.52 18.07
CA GLN A 3 29.95 -45.67 17.66
C GLN A 3 28.98 -44.91 18.62
N LEU A 4 28.37 -43.83 18.10
CA LEU A 4 26.91 -43.54 17.92
C LEU A 4 26.08 -43.10 19.15
N TYR A 5 25.65 -41.84 19.10
CA TYR A 5 24.44 -41.33 19.75
C TYR A 5 23.28 -41.34 18.72
N PRO A 6 22.05 -41.71 19.09
CA PRO A 6 20.90 -41.51 18.22
C PRO A 6 20.30 -40.11 18.39
N ASP A 7 20.04 -39.47 17.24
CA ASP A 7 19.25 -38.26 17.08
C ASP A 7 17.86 -38.37 17.74
N HIS A 8 17.57 -37.48 18.67
CA HIS A 8 16.20 -37.18 19.07
C HIS A 8 15.59 -36.20 18.05
N ARG A 9 14.99 -36.73 16.99
CA ARG A 9 14.01 -35.98 16.18
C ARG A 9 12.71 -35.89 16.99
N SER A 10 12.27 -34.68 17.29
CA SER A 10 10.93 -34.43 17.83
C SER A 10 9.90 -34.81 16.77
N ALA A 11 8.82 -35.49 17.18
CA ALA A 11 7.72 -35.91 16.33
C ALA A 11 6.79 -34.74 15.94
N THR A 12 7.34 -33.59 15.55
CA THR A 12 6.60 -32.39 15.13
C THR A 12 6.77 -32.03 13.65
N ASP A 13 7.62 -32.74 12.91
CA ASP A 13 7.80 -32.56 11.48
C ASP A 13 6.85 -33.47 10.67
N GLU A 14 5.54 -33.31 10.88
CA GLU A 14 4.61 -33.68 9.81
C GLU A 14 4.68 -32.60 8.72
N PRO A 15 4.86 -32.96 7.44
CA PRO A 15 4.85 -31.99 6.36
C PRO A 15 3.54 -31.20 6.40
N VAL A 16 3.66 -29.88 6.22
CA VAL A 16 2.57 -28.89 6.20
C VAL A 16 1.37 -29.32 5.32
N ALA A 17 1.61 -30.24 4.37
CA ALA A 17 0.66 -30.79 3.40
C ALA A 17 -0.57 -31.53 3.96
N ARG A 18 -0.58 -32.06 5.19
CA ARG A 18 -1.72 -32.91 5.64
C ARG A 18 -2.91 -32.19 6.28
N LEU A 19 -2.79 -30.89 6.57
CA LEU A 19 -3.85 -30.16 7.30
C LEU A 19 -4.78 -29.33 6.41
N ILE A 20 -4.55 -29.31 5.08
CA ILE A 20 -5.48 -28.73 4.11
C ILE A 20 -6.46 -29.78 3.57
N ASN A 21 -6.13 -31.08 3.62
CA ASN A 21 -6.94 -32.16 3.07
C ASN A 21 -7.41 -33.18 4.11
N ALA A 22 -8.30 -32.78 5.02
CA ALA A 22 -9.25 -33.72 5.60
C ALA A 22 -10.56 -33.72 4.79
N THR A 23 -10.44 -33.95 3.48
CA THR A 23 -11.57 -34.22 2.58
C THR A 23 -11.19 -35.37 1.66
N GLU A 24 -11.08 -36.58 2.22
CA GLU A 24 -11.33 -37.77 1.42
C GLU A 24 -12.83 -37.88 1.20
N SER A 25 -13.20 -37.93 -0.08
CA SER A 25 -14.52 -38.26 -0.57
C SER A 25 -14.83 -39.71 -0.23
N ASP A 26 -15.55 -39.95 0.87
CA ASP A 26 -16.36 -41.15 1.00
C ASP A 26 -17.83 -40.73 1.01
N GLY A 27 -18.57 -41.23 0.02
CA GLY A 27 -19.98 -40.95 -0.18
C GLY A 27 -20.84 -41.54 0.93
N THR A 28 -20.86 -40.90 2.09
CA THR A 28 -21.95 -40.96 3.06
C THR A 28 -21.98 -39.63 3.82
N ALA A 29 -23.17 -39.04 3.97
CA ALA A 29 -23.39 -37.83 4.75
C ALA A 29 -23.13 -38.09 6.25
N THR A 30 -21.86 -38.16 6.65
CA THR A 30 -21.48 -38.15 8.05
C THR A 30 -21.48 -36.70 8.54
N SER A 31 -22.35 -36.39 9.50
CA SER A 31 -22.30 -35.17 10.32
C SER A 31 -20.85 -34.88 10.71
N ARG A 32 -20.24 -33.88 10.05
CA ARG A 32 -18.88 -33.42 10.39
C ARG A 32 -18.96 -32.83 11.79
N LYS A 33 -18.27 -33.46 12.76
CA LYS A 33 -18.07 -32.82 14.05
C LYS A 33 -17.23 -31.56 13.84
N PRO A 34 -17.61 -30.42 14.44
CA PRO A 34 -16.84 -29.19 14.31
C PRO A 34 -15.39 -29.43 14.77
N PRO A 35 -14.37 -28.92 14.05
CA PRO A 35 -12.99 -29.13 14.47
C PRO A 35 -12.77 -28.50 15.85
N PRO A 36 -11.88 -29.10 16.65
CA PRO A 36 -11.54 -28.57 17.97
C PRO A 36 -10.87 -27.20 17.83
N ILE A 37 -11.29 -26.25 18.66
CA ILE A 37 -10.60 -24.96 18.82
C ILE A 37 -9.50 -25.09 19.88
N VAL A 38 -8.35 -24.45 19.64
CA VAL A 38 -7.32 -24.33 20.67
C VAL A 38 -7.77 -23.26 21.66
N VAL A 39 -8.15 -23.70 22.86
CA VAL A 39 -8.59 -22.78 23.93
C VAL A 39 -7.43 -22.29 24.81
N GLY A 40 -6.26 -22.96 24.78
CA GLY A 40 -5.10 -22.59 25.58
C GLY A 40 -3.91 -23.52 25.33
N ARG A 41 -2.70 -23.06 25.68
CA ARG A 41 -1.45 -23.83 25.61
C ARG A 41 -0.62 -23.60 26.87
N SER A 42 0.12 -24.62 27.29
CA SER A 42 1.07 -24.54 28.41
C SER A 42 2.13 -25.62 28.24
N ASP A 43 3.38 -25.23 28.36
CA ASP A 43 4.52 -26.15 28.42
C ASP A 43 5.02 -26.23 29.87
N GLY A 44 5.42 -27.42 30.32
CA GLY A 44 5.90 -27.63 31.67
C GLY A 44 6.75 -28.88 31.82
N VAL A 45 7.62 -28.88 32.82
CA VAL A 45 8.44 -30.05 33.17
C VAL A 45 7.64 -30.99 34.05
N SER A 46 7.57 -32.27 33.67
CA SER A 46 6.94 -33.31 34.48
C SER A 46 7.78 -33.54 35.74
N MET A 47 7.35 -33.02 36.90
CA MET A 47 7.97 -33.35 38.18
C MET A 47 7.31 -34.58 38.80
N TRP A 48 8.11 -35.45 39.43
CA TRP A 48 7.63 -36.65 40.15
C TRP A 48 6.91 -36.33 41.47
N THR A 49 6.74 -35.05 41.80
CA THR A 49 6.04 -34.57 42.99
C THR A 49 4.52 -34.59 42.77
N LYS A 50 3.84 -35.37 43.61
CA LYS A 50 2.38 -35.34 43.73
C LYS A 50 1.90 -33.91 43.99
N ASP A 51 0.77 -33.52 43.40
CA ASP A 51 0.09 -32.23 43.58
C ASP A 51 0.69 -30.99 42.87
N THR A 52 1.65 -31.16 41.94
CA THR A 52 2.08 -30.07 41.04
C THR A 52 1.05 -29.91 39.90
N ARG A 53 0.31 -28.80 39.88
CA ARG A 53 -0.69 -28.52 38.83
C ARG A 53 -0.07 -27.75 37.67
N LEU A 54 -0.25 -28.25 36.44
CA LEU A 54 -0.01 -27.45 35.23
C LEU A 54 -1.19 -26.50 35.03
N ILE A 55 -0.92 -25.19 34.99
CA ILE A 55 -1.95 -24.17 34.75
C ILE A 55 -1.96 -23.88 33.24
N CYS A 56 -3.05 -24.25 32.56
CA CYS A 56 -3.31 -23.84 31.19
C CYS A 56 -4.22 -22.61 31.20
N ILE A 57 -3.76 -21.51 30.61
CA ILE A 57 -4.51 -20.25 30.51
C ILE A 57 -5.41 -20.34 29.28
N LYS A 58 -6.70 -19.97 29.42
CA LYS A 58 -7.57 -19.79 28.25
C LYS A 58 -7.05 -18.57 27.49
N GLN A 59 -6.47 -18.77 26.31
CA GLN A 59 -5.95 -17.68 25.47
C GLN A 59 -7.14 -16.93 24.87
N MET A 60 -7.22 -15.62 25.06
CA MET A 60 -8.23 -14.83 24.34
C MET A 60 -7.92 -14.88 22.83
N PRO A 61 -8.92 -15.12 21.96
CA PRO A 61 -8.70 -15.28 20.53
C PRO A 61 -8.21 -13.98 19.87
N LEU A 62 -7.72 -14.08 18.63
CA LEU A 62 -7.48 -12.89 17.82
C LEU A 62 -8.83 -12.19 17.55
N PRO A 63 -8.88 -10.85 17.48
CA PRO A 63 -10.14 -10.10 17.29
C PRO A 63 -10.67 -10.11 15.86
N GLY A 64 -10.03 -10.86 14.96
CA GLY A 64 -10.23 -10.81 13.52
C GLY A 64 -8.90 -10.90 12.77
N ILE A 65 -8.95 -10.62 11.47
CA ILE A 65 -7.79 -10.54 10.58
C ILE A 65 -7.77 -9.16 9.94
N VAL A 66 -6.59 -8.55 9.89
CA VAL A 66 -6.36 -7.26 9.23
C VAL A 66 -5.33 -7.45 8.12
N ILE A 67 -5.71 -7.14 6.88
CA ILE A 67 -4.84 -7.30 5.72
C ILE A 67 -4.33 -5.91 5.33
N PHE A 68 -3.01 -5.71 5.37
CA PHE A 68 -2.37 -4.47 4.93
C PHE A 68 -1.97 -4.58 3.47
N VAL A 69 -2.38 -3.60 2.67
CA VAL A 69 -2.13 -3.54 1.21
C VAL A 69 -1.38 -2.26 0.87
N HIS A 70 -0.15 -2.40 0.39
CA HIS A 70 0.72 -1.26 0.05
C HIS A 70 0.45 -0.68 -1.34
N GLY A 71 1.00 0.52 -1.60
CA GLY A 71 0.89 1.24 -2.86
C GLY A 71 1.89 0.82 -3.95
N VAL A 72 1.98 1.63 -5.00
CA VAL A 72 3.03 1.53 -6.05
C VAL A 72 4.38 1.96 -5.49
N ASN A 73 5.47 1.48 -6.09
CA ASN A 73 6.83 1.83 -5.71
C ASN A 73 7.07 1.69 -4.20
N SER A 74 6.66 0.55 -3.66
CA SER A 74 6.62 0.28 -2.22
C SER A 74 6.70 -1.22 -1.97
N GLU A 75 7.44 -1.62 -0.93
CA GLU A 75 7.48 -2.99 -0.38
C GLU A 75 6.71 -3.10 0.95
N GLY A 76 5.94 -2.07 1.30
CA GLY A 76 5.14 -1.97 2.53
C GLY A 76 5.86 -1.30 3.69
N GLU A 77 6.57 -0.20 3.45
CA GLU A 77 7.38 0.52 4.44
C GLU A 77 6.56 1.00 5.66
N TRP A 78 5.26 1.21 5.50
CA TRP A 78 4.36 1.62 6.60
C TRP A 78 3.87 0.46 7.47
N PHE A 79 4.05 -0.78 7.04
CA PHE A 79 3.44 -1.95 7.68
C PHE A 79 3.88 -2.13 9.13
N GLU A 80 5.17 -2.05 9.42
CA GLU A 80 5.70 -2.29 10.77
C GLU A 80 5.15 -1.27 11.79
N ALA A 81 5.24 0.02 11.47
CA ALA A 81 4.73 1.08 12.33
C ALA A 81 3.23 0.94 12.56
N ALA A 82 2.45 0.67 11.52
CA ALA A 82 1.01 0.50 11.64
C ALA A 82 0.63 -0.79 12.39
N GLU A 83 1.36 -1.89 12.22
CA GLU A 83 1.11 -3.15 12.93
C GLU A 83 1.39 -3.00 14.43
N GLN A 84 2.49 -2.33 14.79
CA GLN A 84 2.80 -1.97 16.17
C GLN A 84 1.68 -1.13 16.80
N GLY A 85 1.32 -0.03 16.13
CA GLY A 85 0.24 0.83 16.60
C GLY A 85 -1.09 0.10 16.72
N LEU A 86 -1.46 -0.69 15.72
CA LEU A 86 -2.70 -1.46 15.70
C LEU A 86 -2.77 -2.47 16.85
N CYS A 87 -1.69 -3.23 17.11
CA CYS A 87 -1.65 -4.18 18.23
C CYS A 87 -1.80 -3.45 19.58
N ASP A 88 -1.10 -2.34 19.78
CA ASP A 88 -1.20 -1.54 21.00
C ASP A 88 -2.60 -0.94 21.18
N GLY A 89 -3.19 -0.42 20.10
CA GLY A 89 -4.53 0.15 20.09
C GLY A 89 -5.60 -0.89 20.37
N LEU A 90 -5.49 -2.08 19.77
CA LEU A 90 -6.41 -3.19 20.01
C LEU A 90 -6.26 -3.76 21.41
N ASN A 91 -5.05 -3.84 21.97
CA ASN A 91 -4.86 -4.20 23.38
C ASN A 91 -5.59 -3.23 24.31
N ARG A 92 -5.57 -1.92 24.00
CA ARG A 92 -6.32 -0.90 24.75
C ARG A 92 -7.84 -1.02 24.55
N ARG A 93 -8.30 -1.14 23.30
CA ARG A 93 -9.72 -1.24 22.92
C ARG A 93 -10.41 -2.47 23.52
N LEU A 94 -9.72 -3.62 23.47
CA LEU A 94 -10.27 -4.94 23.82
C LEU A 94 -10.02 -5.34 25.28
N GLY A 95 -9.55 -4.42 26.12
CA GLY A 95 -9.33 -4.70 27.53
C GLY A 95 -8.18 -5.67 27.81
N ARG A 96 -7.10 -5.66 27.02
CA ARG A 96 -5.95 -6.57 27.12
C ARG A 96 -4.69 -5.91 27.68
N LEU A 97 -4.81 -4.78 28.37
CA LEU A 97 -3.67 -4.12 29.01
C LEU A 97 -3.14 -4.92 30.20
N ASP A 98 -1.88 -4.68 30.57
CA ASP A 98 -1.19 -5.35 31.68
C ASP A 98 -1.91 -5.25 33.03
N ASP A 99 -2.64 -4.16 33.24
CA ASP A 99 -3.46 -3.90 34.42
C ASP A 99 -4.86 -4.50 34.32
N GLN A 100 -5.25 -5.08 33.19
CA GLN A 100 -6.54 -5.74 32.99
C GLN A 100 -6.43 -7.26 32.99
N LEU A 101 -5.24 -7.80 32.75
CA LEU A 101 -5.01 -9.24 32.67
C LEU A 101 -4.37 -9.82 33.94
N LYS A 102 -4.87 -10.99 34.35
CA LYS A 102 -4.30 -11.76 35.47
C LYS A 102 -2.98 -12.43 35.10
N TYR A 103 -2.90 -12.94 33.86
CA TYR A 103 -1.68 -13.48 33.24
C TYR A 103 -1.37 -12.63 32.01
N ARG A 104 -0.08 -12.42 31.72
CA ARG A 104 0.38 -11.51 30.65
C ARG A 104 1.06 -12.28 29.54
N GLY A 105 1.31 -11.58 28.43
CA GLY A 105 1.95 -12.10 27.24
C GLY A 105 0.96 -12.70 26.25
N ILE A 106 1.53 -13.24 25.17
CA ILE A 106 0.77 -13.81 24.06
C ILE A 106 -0.12 -14.99 24.49
N ASP A 107 0.28 -15.76 25.51
CA ASP A 107 -0.49 -16.91 26.02
C ASP A 107 -1.81 -16.50 26.67
N ALA A 108 -1.90 -15.27 27.19
CA ALA A 108 -3.15 -14.69 27.67
C ALA A 108 -3.98 -14.04 26.54
N GLY A 109 -3.40 -13.85 25.35
CA GLY A 109 -4.03 -13.21 24.20
C GLY A 109 -3.66 -11.72 24.04
N GLN A 110 -2.62 -11.22 24.71
CA GLN A 110 -2.09 -9.88 24.40
C GLN A 110 -1.50 -9.87 22.99
N LEU A 111 -1.91 -8.87 22.21
CA LEU A 111 -1.50 -8.75 20.82
C LEU A 111 -0.08 -8.22 20.75
N VAL A 112 0.76 -8.88 19.95
CA VAL A 112 2.16 -8.52 19.73
C VAL A 112 2.44 -8.63 18.23
N PRO A 113 3.01 -7.59 17.58
CA PRO A 113 3.33 -7.61 16.16
C PRO A 113 4.12 -8.83 15.71
N ALA A 114 3.85 -9.31 14.50
CA ALA A 114 4.72 -10.25 13.84
C ALA A 114 5.96 -9.51 13.33
N LYS A 115 7.13 -10.15 13.44
CA LYS A 115 8.36 -9.65 12.83
C LYS A 115 8.72 -10.49 11.63
N TYR A 116 9.27 -9.85 10.61
CA TYR A 116 9.63 -10.48 9.35
C TYR A 116 11.13 -10.39 9.14
N THR A 117 11.68 -11.35 8.39
CA THR A 117 13.06 -11.27 7.92
C THR A 117 13.20 -10.10 6.94
N GLU A 118 14.30 -9.37 7.04
CA GLU A 118 14.59 -8.18 6.27
C GLU A 118 14.56 -8.51 4.77
N SER A 119 13.93 -7.66 3.96
CA SER A 119 13.82 -7.90 2.51
C SER A 119 15.10 -7.58 1.74
N VAL A 120 15.97 -6.75 2.30
CA VAL A 120 17.21 -6.27 1.66
C VAL A 120 18.40 -6.40 2.59
N THR A 121 19.58 -6.49 2.00
CA THR A 121 20.89 -6.47 2.65
C THR A 121 21.32 -5.02 2.95
N PRO A 122 22.30 -4.79 3.84
CA PRO A 122 22.83 -3.45 4.10
C PRO A 122 23.35 -2.72 2.85
N ASP A 123 23.80 -3.46 1.83
CA ASP A 123 24.27 -2.90 0.57
C ASP A 123 23.14 -2.60 -0.42
N GLY A 124 21.87 -2.86 -0.10
CA GLY A 124 20.72 -2.57 -0.95
C GLY A 124 20.38 -3.65 -2.00
N PHE A 125 20.86 -4.88 -1.83
CA PHE A 125 20.41 -6.03 -2.64
C PHE A 125 19.32 -6.81 -1.93
N LEU A 126 18.51 -7.57 -2.66
CA LEU A 126 17.57 -8.54 -2.10
C LEU A 126 18.28 -9.48 -1.14
N ASN A 127 17.67 -9.72 0.02
CA ASN A 127 18.26 -10.57 1.05
C ASN A 127 18.19 -12.05 0.62
N PRO A 128 19.32 -12.71 0.32
CA PRO A 128 19.32 -14.12 -0.08
C PRO A 128 18.93 -15.06 1.07
N LYS A 129 18.90 -14.55 2.31
CA LYS A 129 18.45 -15.27 3.49
C LYS A 129 16.96 -15.12 3.76
N LEU A 130 16.23 -14.32 2.97
CA LEU A 130 14.78 -14.26 3.05
C LEU A 130 14.20 -15.55 2.43
N LEU A 131 13.86 -16.52 3.26
CA LEU A 131 13.41 -17.84 2.87
C LEU A 131 12.04 -18.15 3.48
N VAL A 132 11.32 -19.12 2.92
CA VAL A 132 9.98 -19.52 3.38
C VAL A 132 9.97 -19.95 4.86
N ASP A 133 11.01 -20.66 5.31
CA ASP A 133 11.10 -21.22 6.65
C ASP A 133 11.35 -20.15 7.73
N ASN A 134 12.08 -19.09 7.38
CA ASN A 134 12.43 -17.97 8.26
C ASN A 134 11.72 -16.64 7.94
N TYR A 135 10.78 -16.63 6.98
CA TYR A 135 10.08 -15.43 6.53
C TYR A 135 9.47 -14.63 7.68
N ILE A 136 8.84 -15.36 8.61
CA ILE A 136 8.37 -14.83 9.90
C ILE A 136 9.45 -15.19 10.93
N LYS A 137 9.96 -14.18 11.63
CA LYS A 137 10.96 -14.40 12.68
C LYS A 137 10.37 -15.23 13.83
N PRO A 138 11.20 -16.03 14.52
CA PRO A 138 10.74 -16.91 15.60
C PRO A 138 10.33 -16.16 16.88
N ASP A 139 10.53 -14.84 16.94
CA ASP A 139 10.04 -13.98 18.01
C ASP A 139 8.56 -14.28 18.34
N PRO A 140 8.21 -14.45 19.63
CA PRO A 140 6.83 -14.61 20.05
C PRO A 140 5.96 -13.45 19.53
N SER A 141 4.94 -13.78 18.74
CA SER A 141 3.99 -12.82 18.17
C SER A 141 2.56 -13.34 18.28
N PHE A 142 1.61 -12.42 18.37
CA PHE A 142 0.18 -12.71 18.37
C PHE A 142 -0.56 -11.56 17.67
N SER A 143 -0.25 -11.39 16.40
CA SER A 143 -0.76 -10.29 15.58
C SER A 143 -1.91 -10.75 14.68
N PRO A 144 -2.99 -9.94 14.53
CA PRO A 144 -4.04 -10.17 13.56
C PRO A 144 -3.62 -9.77 12.12
N VAL A 145 -2.44 -9.19 11.94
CA VAL A 145 -2.02 -8.58 10.66
C VAL A 145 -1.43 -9.60 9.70
N ILE A 146 -1.80 -9.44 8.43
CA ILE A 146 -1.20 -10.08 7.25
C ILE A 146 -0.69 -8.99 6.31
N HIS A 147 0.59 -9.05 5.95
CA HIS A 147 1.21 -8.18 4.95
C HIS A 147 0.95 -8.72 3.53
N PHE A 148 0.08 -8.05 2.78
CA PHE A 148 -0.20 -8.43 1.39
C PHE A 148 0.78 -7.72 0.45
N ARG A 149 1.66 -8.50 -0.19
CA ARG A 149 2.66 -7.98 -1.13
C ARG A 149 2.36 -8.37 -2.57
N TRP A 150 2.53 -7.39 -3.44
CA TRP A 150 2.24 -7.48 -4.86
C TRP A 150 3.20 -6.58 -5.65
N GLY A 151 3.27 -6.75 -6.97
CA GLY A 151 4.12 -5.89 -7.78
C GLY A 151 4.15 -6.28 -9.25
N TYR A 152 5.10 -5.66 -9.97
CA TYR A 152 5.36 -5.90 -11.38
C TYR A 152 6.59 -6.78 -11.56
N ARG A 153 6.50 -7.80 -12.41
CA ARG A 153 7.60 -8.69 -12.79
C ARG A 153 7.78 -8.60 -14.30
N ALA A 154 8.95 -8.16 -14.74
CA ALA A 154 9.28 -8.10 -16.15
C ALA A 154 9.68 -9.49 -16.68
N THR A 155 9.23 -9.80 -17.89
CA THR A 155 9.84 -10.80 -18.78
C THR A 155 11.16 -10.27 -19.37
N ALA A 156 11.94 -11.11 -20.06
CA ALA A 156 13.17 -10.68 -20.73
C ALA A 156 12.88 -9.67 -21.87
N GLU A 157 11.76 -9.85 -22.56
CA GLU A 157 11.26 -8.92 -23.59
C GLU A 157 10.86 -7.58 -22.97
N GLU A 158 10.12 -7.60 -21.87
CA GLU A 158 9.73 -6.38 -21.16
C GLU A 158 10.91 -5.70 -20.47
N LEU A 159 11.93 -6.44 -20.06
CA LEU A 159 13.18 -5.84 -19.56
C LEU A 159 13.86 -5.01 -20.64
N LYS A 160 13.87 -5.49 -21.88
CA LYS A 160 14.40 -4.73 -23.04
C LYS A 160 13.51 -3.53 -23.36
N GLU A 161 12.20 -3.64 -23.22
CA GLU A 161 11.26 -2.56 -23.54
C GLU A 161 11.18 -1.48 -22.45
N TYR A 162 11.19 -1.86 -21.17
CA TYR A 162 10.88 -0.99 -20.03
C TYR A 162 12.03 -0.85 -19.03
N GLY A 163 13.07 -1.69 -19.07
CA GLY A 163 14.13 -1.71 -18.06
C GLY A 163 14.93 -0.42 -17.94
N ASP A 164 14.86 0.45 -18.95
CA ASP A 164 15.46 1.80 -18.98
C ASP A 164 14.47 2.93 -18.60
N LYS A 165 13.24 2.57 -18.19
CA LYS A 165 12.12 3.48 -17.88
C LYS A 165 11.56 3.34 -16.47
N ILE A 166 11.67 2.16 -15.89
CA ILE A 166 11.07 1.83 -14.59
C ILE A 166 12.11 1.24 -13.65
N PHE A 167 11.82 1.32 -12.35
CA PHE A 167 12.64 0.68 -11.33
C PHE A 167 12.42 -0.83 -11.38
N LEU A 168 13.52 -1.57 -11.38
CA LEU A 168 13.56 -3.03 -11.28
C LEU A 168 14.78 -3.41 -10.44
N ASN A 169 14.61 -4.40 -9.56
CA ASN A 169 15.71 -4.99 -8.82
C ASN A 169 16.51 -5.98 -9.67
N GLU A 170 17.52 -6.63 -9.09
CA GLU A 170 18.36 -7.63 -9.75
C GLU A 170 17.63 -8.94 -10.12
N LYS A 171 16.34 -9.05 -9.80
CA LYS A 171 15.46 -10.14 -10.22
C LYS A 171 14.36 -9.63 -11.14
N ASP A 172 14.51 -8.45 -11.74
CA ASP A 172 13.61 -7.87 -12.74
C ASP A 172 12.16 -7.71 -12.24
N TYR A 173 11.98 -7.43 -10.95
CA TYR A 173 10.67 -7.07 -10.38
C TYR A 173 10.74 -5.80 -9.52
N TRP A 174 9.57 -5.25 -9.21
CA TRP A 174 9.42 -4.12 -8.30
C TRP A 174 8.12 -4.16 -7.51
N GLY A 175 8.20 -3.97 -6.19
CA GLY A 175 7.05 -3.90 -5.28
C GLY A 175 6.07 -2.80 -5.68
N GLY A 176 4.80 -3.17 -5.78
CA GLY A 176 3.70 -2.29 -6.18
C GLY A 176 3.73 -1.88 -7.66
N GLY A 177 4.79 -2.20 -8.39
CA GLY A 177 5.02 -1.76 -9.75
C GLY A 177 5.44 -0.29 -9.87
N PRO A 178 5.57 0.23 -11.10
CA PRO A 178 6.15 1.55 -11.35
C PRO A 178 5.29 2.69 -10.78
N PHE A 179 5.94 3.68 -10.16
CA PHE A 179 5.28 4.87 -9.57
C PHE A 179 4.36 5.59 -10.57
N THR A 180 4.85 5.80 -11.80
CA THR A 180 4.14 6.41 -12.93
C THR A 180 2.89 5.69 -13.37
N ASN A 181 2.76 4.41 -13.00
CA ASN A 181 1.70 3.54 -13.49
C ASN A 181 0.48 3.51 -12.57
N GLY A 182 0.43 4.40 -11.57
CA GLY A 182 -0.78 4.64 -10.79
C GLY A 182 -2.00 4.99 -11.66
N CYS A 183 -3.20 4.73 -11.15
CA CYS A 183 -4.46 5.00 -11.86
C CYS A 183 -5.56 5.43 -10.88
N ALA A 184 -6.49 6.24 -11.38
CA ALA A 184 -7.51 6.87 -10.54
C ALA A 184 -8.89 6.18 -10.65
N SER A 185 -9.01 5.08 -11.39
CA SER A 185 -10.24 4.29 -11.54
C SER A 185 -9.96 2.80 -11.70
N LEU A 186 -10.95 1.96 -11.40
CA LEU A 186 -10.77 0.49 -11.43
C LEU A 186 -10.60 -0.07 -12.85
N PRO A 187 -11.39 0.34 -13.87
CA PRO A 187 -11.24 -0.19 -15.22
C PRO A 187 -9.82 -0.03 -15.78
N ASP A 188 -9.09 1.00 -15.38
CA ASP A 188 -7.73 1.29 -15.84
C ASP A 188 -6.74 0.14 -15.58
N LEU A 189 -7.02 -0.75 -14.62
CA LEU A 189 -6.21 -1.94 -14.38
C LEU A 189 -6.18 -2.91 -15.58
N TRP A 190 -7.25 -2.93 -16.39
CA TRP A 190 -7.38 -3.77 -17.59
C TRP A 190 -6.86 -3.09 -18.85
N HIS A 191 -6.18 -1.95 -18.75
CA HIS A 191 -5.70 -1.20 -19.90
C HIS A 191 -4.16 -1.07 -19.90
N GLY A 192 -3.63 -0.45 -20.96
CA GLY A 192 -2.21 -0.13 -21.08
C GLY A 192 -1.72 0.76 -19.93
N GLY A 193 -0.39 0.87 -19.78
CA GLY A 193 0.23 1.74 -18.78
C GLY A 193 0.17 3.22 -19.14
N LEU A 194 0.91 4.04 -18.39
CA LEU A 194 1.11 5.44 -18.73
C LEU A 194 1.72 5.58 -20.14
N ASP A 195 1.08 6.39 -21.00
CA ASP A 195 1.67 6.94 -22.20
C ASP A 195 2.31 8.30 -21.86
N ASP A 196 3.63 8.37 -21.94
CA ASP A 196 4.43 9.53 -21.51
C ASP A 196 4.49 10.65 -22.54
N ARG A 197 3.87 10.54 -23.72
CA ARG A 197 3.79 11.67 -24.64
C ARG A 197 2.78 12.68 -24.12
N ALA A 198 3.22 13.92 -23.93
CA ALA A 198 2.37 15.03 -23.53
C ALA A 198 1.72 15.72 -24.75
N ALA A 199 2.44 15.91 -25.86
CA ALA A 199 1.87 16.38 -27.14
C ALA A 199 2.90 16.27 -28.26
N GLY A 200 2.58 15.64 -29.39
CA GLY A 200 3.55 15.46 -30.50
C GLY A 200 4.85 14.79 -30.01
N TRP A 201 5.98 15.51 -30.10
CA TRP A 201 7.30 15.08 -29.61
C TRP A 201 7.62 15.51 -28.17
N LEU A 202 6.70 16.20 -27.47
CA LEU A 202 6.86 16.57 -26.06
C LEU A 202 6.50 15.39 -25.16
N THR A 203 7.37 15.06 -24.22
CA THR A 203 7.16 14.00 -23.23
C THR A 203 6.92 14.59 -21.84
N VAL A 204 6.24 13.83 -20.98
CA VAL A 204 6.02 14.18 -19.57
C VAL A 204 7.37 14.42 -18.88
N GLN A 205 8.38 13.59 -19.15
CA GLN A 205 9.74 13.81 -18.64
C GLN A 205 10.37 15.13 -19.12
N GLY A 206 10.04 15.59 -20.32
CA GLY A 206 10.53 16.86 -20.87
C GLY A 206 9.97 18.10 -20.20
N ILE A 207 8.86 17.97 -19.47
CA ILE A 207 8.21 19.07 -18.72
C ILE A 207 8.11 18.79 -17.21
N ASN A 208 8.69 17.66 -16.76
CA ASN A 208 8.68 17.21 -15.37
C ASN A 208 9.57 18.13 -14.52
N PRO A 209 8.99 18.86 -13.54
CA PRO A 209 9.77 19.74 -12.68
C PRO A 209 10.38 19.03 -11.47
N THR A 210 10.17 17.72 -11.33
CA THR A 210 10.67 16.91 -10.22
C THR A 210 11.86 16.04 -10.65
N ASN A 211 12.61 15.54 -9.68
CA ASN A 211 13.75 14.64 -9.96
C ASN A 211 13.32 13.18 -10.21
N ARG A 212 12.09 12.81 -9.85
CA ARG A 212 11.59 11.44 -10.08
C ARG A 212 11.37 11.21 -11.57
N PRO A 213 11.99 10.20 -12.19
CA PRO A 213 11.81 9.93 -13.61
C PRO A 213 10.36 9.52 -13.94
N LEU A 214 9.79 10.12 -15.00
CA LEU A 214 8.43 9.87 -15.48
C LEU A 214 8.45 9.42 -16.94
N TYR A 215 8.52 8.11 -17.15
CA TYR A 215 8.57 7.47 -18.46
C TYR A 215 7.36 6.57 -18.73
N ARG A 216 7.21 6.14 -19.99
CA ARG A 216 6.21 5.15 -20.41
C ARG A 216 6.28 3.90 -19.53
N SER A 217 5.12 3.36 -19.18
CA SER A 217 4.99 2.23 -18.26
C SER A 217 4.33 1.00 -18.91
N PRO A 218 4.60 -0.22 -18.41
CA PRO A 218 3.97 -1.44 -18.89
C PRO A 218 2.45 -1.48 -18.61
N PRO A 219 1.69 -2.37 -19.27
CA PRO A 219 0.27 -2.60 -18.98
C PRO A 219 -0.02 -2.85 -17.49
N ARG A 220 -1.21 -2.46 -17.02
CA ARG A 220 -1.57 -2.50 -15.58
C ARG A 220 -2.10 -3.84 -15.07
N ALA A 221 -2.11 -4.88 -15.91
CA ALA A 221 -2.71 -6.19 -15.61
C ALA A 221 -2.15 -6.89 -14.35
N TYR A 222 -0.92 -6.55 -13.92
CA TYR A 222 -0.37 -7.02 -12.64
C TYR A 222 -1.17 -6.54 -11.42
N GLY A 223 -1.84 -5.39 -11.51
CA GLY A 223 -2.78 -4.91 -10.49
C GLY A 223 -4.09 -5.71 -10.47
N VAL A 224 -4.54 -6.22 -11.63
CA VAL A 224 -5.70 -7.14 -11.70
C VAL A 224 -5.36 -8.45 -11.00
N LEU A 225 -4.18 -9.04 -11.30
CA LEU A 225 -3.71 -10.24 -10.62
C LEU A 225 -3.56 -10.02 -9.11
N ALA A 226 -3.04 -8.87 -8.69
CA ALA A 226 -2.95 -8.52 -7.27
C ALA A 226 -4.34 -8.48 -6.61
N ALA A 227 -5.33 -7.86 -7.25
CA ALA A 227 -6.69 -7.79 -6.72
C ALA A 227 -7.36 -9.18 -6.65
N LEU A 228 -7.16 -10.01 -7.67
CA LEU A 228 -7.65 -11.39 -7.66
C LEU A 228 -6.98 -12.20 -6.54
N ARG A 229 -5.65 -12.11 -6.38
CA ARG A 229 -4.92 -12.76 -5.28
C ARG A 229 -5.43 -12.33 -3.91
N LEU A 230 -5.76 -11.04 -3.74
CA LEU A 230 -6.33 -10.54 -2.48
C LEU A 230 -7.72 -11.13 -2.21
N ALA A 231 -8.59 -11.19 -3.23
CA ALA A 231 -9.90 -11.84 -3.12
C ALA A 231 -9.76 -13.34 -2.80
N LYS A 232 -8.78 -14.02 -3.41
CA LYS A 232 -8.46 -15.42 -3.15
C LYS A 232 -7.86 -15.67 -1.77
N LEU A 233 -7.09 -14.73 -1.23
CA LEU A 233 -6.64 -14.78 0.16
C LEU A 233 -7.82 -14.67 1.14
N ILE A 234 -8.79 -13.78 0.85
CA ILE A 234 -10.03 -13.68 1.63
C ILE A 234 -10.84 -14.98 1.53
N GLU A 235 -10.95 -15.58 0.34
CA GLU A 235 -11.54 -16.91 0.15
C GLU A 235 -10.83 -17.97 1.02
N SER A 236 -9.49 -18.03 1.01
CA SER A 236 -8.70 -18.95 1.84
C SER A 236 -8.97 -18.76 3.34
N ILE A 237 -9.09 -17.51 3.80
CA ILE A 237 -9.48 -17.18 5.17
C ILE A 237 -10.88 -17.73 5.48
N ARG A 238 -11.87 -17.45 4.62
CA ARG A 238 -13.26 -17.90 4.80
C ARG A 238 -13.39 -19.43 4.79
N ARG A 239 -12.58 -20.12 3.97
CA ARG A 239 -12.48 -21.59 3.98
C ARG A 239 -11.91 -22.12 5.29
N MET A 240 -11.04 -21.38 5.96
CA MET A 240 -10.52 -21.79 7.27
C MET A 240 -11.49 -21.48 8.40
N GLN A 241 -12.20 -20.35 8.34
CA GLN A 241 -13.25 -19.96 9.27
C GLN A 241 -14.19 -18.94 8.60
N ALA A 242 -15.46 -19.30 8.39
CA ALA A 242 -16.37 -18.50 7.56
C ALA A 242 -16.75 -17.14 8.18
N ASP A 243 -16.86 -17.08 9.51
CA ASP A 243 -17.36 -15.93 10.26
C ASP A 243 -16.27 -15.03 10.84
N VAL A 244 -15.00 -15.29 10.53
CA VAL A 244 -13.89 -14.46 11.02
C VAL A 244 -14.02 -13.02 10.50
N PRO A 245 -13.95 -11.99 11.37
CA PRO A 245 -13.93 -10.60 10.91
C PRO A 245 -12.70 -10.35 10.04
N ILE A 246 -12.88 -9.74 8.87
CA ILE A 246 -11.77 -9.34 8.00
C ILE A 246 -11.83 -7.84 7.75
N THR A 247 -10.76 -7.12 8.03
CA THR A 247 -10.58 -5.72 7.60
C THR A 247 -9.45 -5.61 6.58
N VAL A 248 -9.69 -4.93 5.46
CA VAL A 248 -8.64 -4.60 4.49
C VAL A 248 -8.24 -3.14 4.66
N VAL A 249 -6.97 -2.89 4.93
CA VAL A 249 -6.39 -1.56 5.09
C VAL A 249 -5.50 -1.27 3.90
N CYS A 250 -5.93 -0.32 3.09
CA CYS A 250 -5.28 0.03 1.84
C CYS A 250 -4.59 1.38 1.96
N HIS A 251 -3.38 1.47 1.42
CA HIS A 251 -2.67 2.74 1.25
C HIS A 251 -2.41 3.01 -0.23
N SER A 252 -2.59 4.27 -0.67
CA SER A 252 -2.25 4.72 -2.03
C SER A 252 -2.88 3.82 -3.11
N GLN A 253 -2.14 3.40 -4.14
CA GLN A 253 -2.62 2.47 -5.18
C GLN A 253 -3.13 1.12 -4.66
N GLY A 254 -2.73 0.71 -3.46
CA GLY A 254 -3.31 -0.45 -2.78
C GLY A 254 -4.83 -0.33 -2.59
N ASN A 255 -5.38 0.88 -2.60
CA ASN A 255 -6.83 1.11 -2.62
C ASN A 255 -7.47 0.63 -3.92
N ILE A 256 -6.86 0.85 -5.09
CA ILE A 256 -7.40 0.36 -6.37
C ILE A 256 -7.40 -1.17 -6.40
N VAL A 257 -6.35 -1.78 -5.84
CA VAL A 257 -6.26 -3.25 -5.64
C VAL A 257 -7.35 -3.73 -4.69
N GLY A 258 -7.50 -3.10 -3.51
CA GLY A 258 -8.48 -3.49 -2.48
C GLY A 258 -9.93 -3.32 -2.91
N LEU A 259 -10.26 -2.21 -3.57
CA LEU A 259 -11.60 -1.97 -4.14
C LEU A 259 -11.91 -3.03 -5.20
N THR A 260 -10.99 -3.28 -6.13
CA THR A 260 -11.17 -4.31 -7.18
C THR A 260 -11.30 -5.71 -6.58
N ALA A 261 -10.55 -6.02 -5.51
CA ALA A 261 -10.64 -7.30 -4.82
C ALA A 261 -12.03 -7.55 -4.21
N ALA A 262 -12.74 -6.51 -3.75
CA ALA A 262 -14.11 -6.64 -3.28
C ALA A 262 -15.07 -7.09 -4.40
N PHE A 263 -14.89 -6.60 -5.64
CA PHE A 263 -15.68 -7.04 -6.78
C PHE A 263 -15.37 -8.47 -7.22
N PHE A 264 -14.09 -8.85 -7.21
CA PHE A 264 -13.73 -10.25 -7.42
C PHE A 264 -14.34 -11.14 -6.34
N GLY A 265 -14.23 -10.73 -5.06
CA GLY A 265 -14.82 -11.42 -3.92
C GLY A 265 -16.34 -11.60 -4.03
N ASP A 266 -17.08 -10.55 -4.41
CA ASP A 266 -18.54 -10.57 -4.63
C ASP A 266 -18.95 -11.53 -5.75
N ALA A 267 -18.06 -11.72 -6.74
CA ALA A 267 -18.28 -12.63 -7.86
C ALA A 267 -17.88 -14.08 -7.58
N LEU A 268 -17.08 -14.34 -6.53
CA LEU A 268 -16.70 -15.69 -6.13
C LEU A 268 -17.88 -16.39 -5.45
N PRO A 269 -18.03 -17.72 -5.62
CA PRO A 269 -19.02 -18.47 -4.87
C PRO A 269 -18.71 -18.44 -3.37
N ASP A 270 -19.76 -18.54 -2.56
CA ASP A 270 -19.60 -18.77 -1.13
C ASP A 270 -18.83 -20.06 -0.87
N VAL A 271 -18.07 -20.07 0.22
CA VAL A 271 -17.26 -21.22 0.65
C VAL A 271 -17.71 -21.73 2.00
N GLU A 272 -17.71 -23.05 2.16
CA GLU A 272 -18.01 -23.69 3.43
C GLU A 272 -16.73 -23.85 4.27
N ASP A 273 -16.79 -23.50 5.55
CA ASP A 273 -15.72 -23.77 6.51
C ASP A 273 -15.83 -25.17 7.14
N PRO A 274 -14.84 -25.64 7.92
CA PRO A 274 -14.90 -26.96 8.56
C PRO A 274 -16.04 -27.15 9.57
N TRP A 275 -16.69 -26.07 10.01
CA TRP A 275 -17.85 -26.10 10.90
C TRP A 275 -19.18 -26.16 10.12
N GLY A 276 -19.15 -26.22 8.79
CA GLY A 276 -20.35 -26.27 7.93
C GLY A 276 -21.02 -24.90 7.76
N ARG A 277 -20.29 -23.80 7.98
CA ARG A 277 -20.81 -22.44 7.84
C ARG A 277 -20.37 -21.86 6.50
N ASN A 278 -21.26 -21.13 5.85
CA ASN A 278 -20.97 -20.46 4.58
C ASN A 278 -20.37 -19.08 4.81
N GLY A 279 -19.26 -18.80 4.14
CA GLY A 279 -18.56 -17.53 4.15
C GLY A 279 -18.52 -16.92 2.74
N HIS A 280 -19.00 -15.69 2.63
CA HIS A 280 -18.87 -14.91 1.41
C HIS A 280 -17.45 -14.32 1.30
N CYS A 281 -16.87 -14.29 0.10
CA CYS A 281 -15.45 -13.98 -0.13
C CYS A 281 -15.12 -12.48 -0.15
N VAL A 282 -15.76 -11.71 0.72
CA VAL A 282 -15.61 -10.25 0.84
C VAL A 282 -15.21 -9.90 2.28
N ALA A 283 -14.33 -8.91 2.42
CA ALA A 283 -13.94 -8.39 3.73
C ALA A 283 -15.06 -7.55 4.37
N ASP A 284 -15.15 -7.58 5.69
CA ASP A 284 -16.26 -6.98 6.44
C ASP A 284 -16.08 -5.47 6.70
N ALA A 285 -14.86 -4.96 6.62
CA ALA A 285 -14.57 -3.53 6.68
C ALA A 285 -13.38 -3.14 5.80
N TYR A 286 -13.34 -1.87 5.38
CA TYR A 286 -12.23 -1.30 4.62
C TYR A 286 -11.78 0.03 5.23
N VAL A 287 -10.47 0.24 5.31
CA VAL A 287 -9.86 1.54 5.60
C VAL A 287 -9.08 2.00 4.39
N LEU A 288 -9.46 3.16 3.84
CA LEU A 288 -8.93 3.70 2.60
C LEU A 288 -8.01 4.88 2.90
N ALA A 289 -6.72 4.64 3.07
CA ALA A 289 -5.73 5.68 3.34
C ALA A 289 -5.15 6.25 2.04
N ASN A 290 -5.28 7.57 1.86
CA ASN A 290 -4.69 8.29 0.74
C ASN A 290 -5.10 7.68 -0.62
N ALA A 291 -6.39 7.33 -0.76
CA ALA A 291 -6.90 6.65 -1.94
C ALA A 291 -6.86 7.51 -3.22
N PRO A 292 -6.26 7.02 -4.33
CA PRO A 292 -6.19 7.74 -5.62
C PRO A 292 -7.49 7.65 -6.43
N TYR A 293 -8.47 6.86 -5.99
CA TYR A 293 -9.77 6.80 -6.65
C TYR A 293 -10.37 8.20 -6.76
N SER A 294 -10.72 8.63 -7.97
CA SER A 294 -11.08 10.03 -8.22
C SER A 294 -12.54 10.18 -8.58
N LEU A 295 -13.17 11.19 -7.98
CA LEU A 295 -14.55 11.61 -8.23
C LEU A 295 -14.62 13.02 -8.86
N VAL A 296 -13.49 13.59 -9.29
CA VAL A 296 -13.50 14.93 -9.90
C VAL A 296 -14.42 14.99 -11.12
N ARG A 297 -14.99 16.16 -11.38
CA ARG A 297 -15.79 16.43 -12.57
C ARG A 297 -15.52 17.84 -13.09
N ALA A 298 -15.61 17.99 -14.41
CA ALA A 298 -15.39 19.28 -15.08
C ALA A 298 -16.64 20.19 -15.03
N ASP A 299 -17.80 19.62 -14.72
CA ASP A 299 -19.10 20.27 -14.68
C ASP A 299 -19.81 20.03 -13.34
N GLY A 300 -20.94 20.70 -13.10
CA GLY A 300 -21.68 20.59 -11.84
C GLY A 300 -21.08 21.44 -10.69
N PRO A 301 -21.51 21.21 -9.44
CA PRO A 301 -21.01 21.96 -8.29
C PRO A 301 -19.55 21.57 -7.99
N ASN A 302 -18.76 22.58 -7.59
CA ASN A 302 -17.34 22.48 -7.27
C ASN A 302 -16.49 21.84 -8.39
N PRO A 303 -16.55 22.37 -9.63
CA PRO A 303 -15.84 21.78 -10.76
C PRO A 303 -14.33 21.82 -10.54
N SER A 304 -13.63 20.81 -11.06
CA SER A 304 -12.18 20.71 -11.06
C SER A 304 -11.68 20.46 -12.49
N ASP A 305 -10.47 20.90 -12.80
CA ASP A 305 -9.87 20.62 -14.11
C ASP A 305 -9.57 19.12 -14.23
N THR A 306 -10.06 18.49 -15.29
CA THR A 306 -9.89 17.06 -15.56
C THR A 306 -9.09 16.80 -16.84
N PHE A 307 -8.61 17.85 -17.51
CA PHE A 307 -7.95 17.77 -18.81
C PHE A 307 -6.75 16.82 -18.79
N MET A 308 -5.86 16.96 -17.80
CA MET A 308 -4.64 16.13 -17.75
C MET A 308 -4.93 14.66 -17.44
N ASP A 309 -5.93 14.35 -16.60
CA ASP A 309 -6.42 12.98 -16.40
C ASP A 309 -6.93 12.41 -17.73
N THR A 310 -7.85 13.12 -18.39
CA THR A 310 -8.40 12.73 -19.70
C THR A 310 -7.32 12.52 -20.77
N TRP A 311 -6.35 13.43 -20.84
CA TRP A 311 -5.29 13.42 -21.84
C TRP A 311 -4.26 12.30 -21.61
N SER A 312 -3.89 12.06 -20.35
CA SER A 312 -2.98 10.95 -19.99
C SER A 312 -3.56 9.59 -20.35
N GLN A 313 -4.89 9.49 -20.44
CA GLN A 313 -5.63 8.29 -20.80
C GLN A 313 -6.17 8.28 -22.25
N ARG A 314 -5.66 9.16 -23.12
CA ARG A 314 -6.15 9.28 -24.52
C ARG A 314 -6.05 7.99 -25.34
N ALA A 315 -5.08 7.13 -25.02
CA ALA A 315 -4.88 5.86 -25.72
C ALA A 315 -5.90 4.80 -25.29
N THR A 316 -6.40 4.90 -24.05
CA THR A 316 -7.37 3.99 -23.44
C THR A 316 -8.74 4.13 -24.09
N LYS A 317 -9.44 3.00 -24.27
CA LYS A 317 -10.76 2.94 -24.91
C LYS A 317 -11.71 2.08 -24.11
N ASP A 318 -12.99 2.44 -24.09
CA ASP A 318 -14.05 1.51 -23.69
C ASP A 318 -14.50 0.63 -24.86
N SER A 319 -15.48 -0.24 -24.61
CA SER A 319 -16.07 -1.14 -25.61
C SER A 319 -16.75 -0.42 -26.78
N GLU A 320 -17.13 0.85 -26.62
CA GLU A 320 -17.71 1.69 -27.68
C GLU A 320 -16.64 2.51 -28.43
N GLY A 321 -15.38 2.39 -28.04
CA GLY A 321 -14.25 3.11 -28.64
C GLY A 321 -14.13 4.57 -28.17
N ARG A 322 -14.86 5.00 -27.14
CA ARG A 322 -14.68 6.30 -26.49
C ARG A 322 -13.36 6.28 -25.71
N ARG A 323 -12.64 7.41 -25.73
CA ARG A 323 -11.29 7.54 -25.17
C ARG A 323 -11.24 8.44 -23.95
N GLY A 324 -10.15 8.35 -23.18
CA GLY A 324 -9.84 9.24 -22.07
C GLY A 324 -10.18 8.68 -20.69
N ARG A 325 -10.41 9.56 -19.72
CA ARG A 325 -10.79 9.16 -18.37
C ARG A 325 -12.19 8.53 -18.33
N GLN A 326 -12.44 7.74 -17.29
CA GLN A 326 -13.78 7.31 -16.92
C GLN A 326 -14.70 8.48 -16.62
N THR A 327 -15.96 8.42 -17.06
CA THR A 327 -16.96 9.43 -16.75
C THR A 327 -17.24 9.51 -15.25
N TYR A 328 -17.69 10.67 -14.78
CA TYR A 328 -18.12 10.86 -13.39
C TYR A 328 -19.21 9.85 -12.99
N ALA A 329 -20.21 9.63 -13.85
CA ALA A 329 -21.30 8.69 -13.60
C ALA A 329 -20.83 7.23 -13.46
N ALA A 330 -19.88 6.79 -14.30
CA ALA A 330 -19.30 5.45 -14.18
C ALA A 330 -18.52 5.30 -12.88
N ARG A 331 -17.77 6.33 -12.48
CA ARG A 331 -16.99 6.36 -11.24
C ARG A 331 -17.89 6.36 -9.99
N THR A 332 -18.95 7.17 -9.94
CA THR A 332 -19.88 7.19 -8.80
C THR A 332 -20.66 5.88 -8.69
N LYS A 333 -21.15 5.34 -9.82
CA LYS A 333 -21.86 4.06 -9.85
C LYS A 333 -20.98 2.89 -9.39
N THR A 334 -19.76 2.81 -9.89
CA THR A 334 -18.80 1.76 -9.47
C THR A 334 -18.48 1.89 -7.98
N PHE A 335 -18.19 3.10 -7.49
CA PHE A 335 -17.90 3.30 -6.08
C PHE A 335 -19.11 2.99 -5.18
N GLY A 336 -20.32 3.37 -5.58
CA GLY A 336 -21.55 3.01 -4.89
C GLY A 336 -21.80 1.50 -4.83
N LYS A 337 -21.50 0.76 -5.91
CA LYS A 337 -21.57 -0.71 -5.89
C LYS A 337 -20.53 -1.31 -4.94
N PHE A 338 -19.31 -0.79 -4.90
CA PHE A 338 -18.31 -1.18 -3.89
C PHE A 338 -18.83 -0.98 -2.46
N LEU A 339 -19.37 0.20 -2.14
CA LEU A 339 -19.97 0.46 -0.83
C LEU A 339 -21.13 -0.49 -0.54
N SER A 340 -21.96 -0.81 -1.53
CA SER A 340 -23.08 -1.75 -1.33
C SER A 340 -22.61 -3.18 -1.04
N ILE A 341 -21.55 -3.64 -1.71
CA ILE A 341 -20.89 -4.94 -1.45
C ILE A 341 -20.44 -5.00 0.01
N VAL A 342 -19.67 -4.00 0.46
CA VAL A 342 -19.17 -3.94 1.84
C VAL A 342 -20.32 -3.78 2.82
N GLY A 343 -21.26 -2.87 2.57
CA GLY A 343 -22.40 -2.60 3.46
C GLY A 343 -23.26 -3.83 3.76
N SER A 344 -23.39 -4.76 2.79
CA SER A 344 -24.09 -6.03 2.99
C SER A 344 -23.48 -6.91 4.09
N ARG A 345 -22.18 -6.72 4.40
CA ARG A 345 -21.43 -7.49 5.39
C ARG A 345 -21.90 -7.25 6.82
N LYS A 346 -22.58 -6.13 7.09
CA LYS A 346 -23.22 -5.86 8.39
C LYS A 346 -24.13 -7.01 8.86
N ALA A 347 -24.82 -7.68 7.93
CA ALA A 347 -25.73 -8.79 8.26
C ALA A 347 -25.03 -10.05 8.81
N TYR A 348 -23.70 -10.12 8.70
CA TYR A 348 -22.88 -11.27 9.08
C TYR A 348 -22.10 -11.04 10.39
N GLU A 349 -22.27 -9.89 11.03
CA GLU A 349 -21.66 -9.63 12.34
C GLU A 349 -22.29 -10.55 13.39
N LEU A 350 -21.45 -11.23 14.17
CA LEU A 350 -21.91 -12.14 15.22
C LEU A 350 -22.73 -11.40 16.29
N PRO A 351 -23.66 -12.07 16.99
CA PRO A 351 -24.28 -11.50 18.19
C PRO A 351 -23.23 -11.11 19.24
N ALA A 352 -23.44 -9.97 19.94
CA ALA A 352 -22.46 -9.43 20.89
C ALA A 352 -22.17 -10.39 22.05
N ASP A 353 -23.21 -11.04 22.58
CA ASP A 353 -23.11 -12.06 23.64
C ASP A 353 -22.22 -13.24 23.23
N LYS A 354 -22.23 -13.61 21.94
CA LYS A 354 -21.36 -14.68 21.41
C LYS A 354 -19.89 -14.29 21.33
N ILE A 355 -19.59 -13.02 21.11
CA ILE A 355 -18.21 -12.51 21.15
C ILE A 355 -17.74 -12.44 22.61
N ASP A 356 -18.61 -12.00 23.51
CA ASP A 356 -18.30 -11.80 24.92
C ASP A 356 -17.98 -13.11 25.67
N GLU A 357 -18.48 -14.26 25.22
CA GLU A 357 -18.11 -15.60 25.74
C GLU A 357 -16.59 -15.85 25.75
N ASP A 358 -15.85 -15.25 24.81
CA ASP A 358 -14.40 -15.44 24.64
C ASP A 358 -13.57 -14.17 24.79
N MET A 359 -14.17 -12.98 24.61
CA MET A 359 -13.43 -11.72 24.54
C MET A 359 -13.76 -10.71 25.63
N ALA A 360 -14.89 -10.84 26.36
CA ALA A 360 -15.26 -9.86 27.38
C ALA A 360 -14.20 -9.74 28.48
N ASN A 361 -13.95 -8.51 28.94
CA ASN A 361 -13.13 -8.25 30.11
C ASN A 361 -13.72 -7.11 30.93
N GLU A 362 -14.34 -7.46 32.06
CA GLU A 362 -15.00 -6.53 32.97
C GLU A 362 -14.02 -5.63 33.76
N ARG A 363 -12.72 -5.93 33.75
CA ARG A 363 -11.73 -5.15 34.51
C ARG A 363 -11.49 -3.80 33.84
N VAL A 364 -11.88 -2.74 34.54
CA VAL A 364 -11.66 -1.36 34.10
C VAL A 364 -10.19 -0.97 34.26
N SER A 365 -9.54 -0.53 33.18
CA SER A 365 -8.17 -0.03 33.28
C SER A 365 -8.11 1.36 33.94
N PRO A 366 -7.14 1.66 34.82
CA PRO A 366 -6.88 3.02 35.28
C PRO A 366 -6.45 3.98 34.15
N THR A 367 -5.87 3.45 33.06
CA THR A 367 -5.31 4.28 31.97
C THR A 367 -6.31 4.54 30.85
N SER A 368 -7.15 3.56 30.48
CA SER A 368 -8.23 3.75 29.51
C SER A 368 -9.55 4.16 30.15
N LYS A 369 -9.69 3.96 31.47
CA LYS A 369 -10.93 4.11 32.25
C LYS A 369 -12.07 3.23 31.73
N ARG A 370 -11.72 2.10 31.08
CA ARG A 370 -12.68 1.24 30.37
C ARG A 370 -12.38 -0.25 30.55
N SER A 371 -13.47 -1.02 30.50
CA SER A 371 -13.54 -2.47 30.27
C SER A 371 -13.92 -2.74 28.81
N TYR A 372 -13.94 -4.01 28.40
CA TYR A 372 -14.42 -4.43 27.09
C TYR A 372 -15.63 -5.35 27.19
N ALA A 373 -16.65 -5.02 26.40
CA ALA A 373 -17.80 -5.85 26.06
C ALA A 373 -18.27 -5.43 24.66
N ALA A 374 -18.71 -6.39 23.85
CA ALA A 374 -18.89 -6.22 22.41
C ALA A 374 -20.03 -5.25 22.07
N HIS A 375 -21.12 -5.25 22.85
CA HIS A 375 -22.25 -4.34 22.63
C HIS A 375 -21.84 -2.88 22.84
N GLU A 376 -21.17 -2.58 23.95
CA GLU A 376 -20.68 -1.23 24.27
C GLU A 376 -19.60 -0.76 23.30
N ASP A 377 -18.76 -1.67 22.79
CA ASP A 377 -17.80 -1.35 21.72
C ASP A 377 -18.53 -0.94 20.42
N ARG A 378 -19.56 -1.68 20.02
CA ARG A 378 -20.38 -1.35 18.83
C ARG A 378 -21.10 -0.02 18.95
N VAL A 379 -21.71 0.27 20.10
CA VAL A 379 -22.40 1.54 20.34
C VAL A 379 -21.43 2.73 20.23
N ARG A 380 -20.19 2.56 20.68
CA ARG A 380 -19.19 3.64 20.71
C ARG A 380 -18.43 3.80 19.38
N HIS A 381 -18.03 2.70 18.78
CA HIS A 381 -17.08 2.67 17.67
C HIS A 381 -17.64 2.07 16.39
N GLY A 382 -18.79 1.42 16.46
CA GLY A 382 -19.48 0.88 15.29
C GLY A 382 -20.18 1.98 14.50
N LEU A 383 -20.24 1.79 13.18
CA LEU A 383 -21.12 2.57 12.32
C LEU A 383 -22.51 1.93 12.33
N ASN A 384 -23.51 2.69 12.75
CA ASN A 384 -24.87 2.16 12.96
C ASN A 384 -24.86 0.92 13.89
N GLU A 385 -24.13 1.02 15.00
CA GLU A 385 -23.95 -0.05 16.00
C GLU A 385 -23.37 -1.36 15.45
N SER A 386 -22.56 -1.29 14.39
CA SER A 386 -21.88 -2.43 13.78
C SER A 386 -20.43 -2.09 13.47
N THR A 387 -19.52 -3.02 13.75
CA THR A 387 -18.12 -2.91 13.32
C THR A 387 -17.92 -3.44 11.89
N TYR A 388 -18.90 -4.18 11.36
CA TYR A 388 -18.94 -4.71 10.01
C TYR A 388 -19.73 -3.78 9.08
N GLY A 389 -19.53 -3.92 7.77
CA GLY A 389 -20.24 -3.18 6.75
C GLY A 389 -19.87 -1.71 6.67
N ARG A 390 -18.63 -1.37 7.04
CA ARG A 390 -18.11 0.00 7.06
C ARG A 390 -16.93 0.17 6.12
N VAL A 391 -16.88 1.32 5.46
CA VAL A 391 -15.70 1.85 4.79
C VAL A 391 -15.30 3.16 5.48
N THR A 392 -14.04 3.32 5.86
CA THR A 392 -13.53 4.56 6.46
C THR A 392 -12.43 5.14 5.59
N ALA A 393 -12.65 6.30 4.99
CA ALA A 393 -11.66 7.01 4.19
C ALA A 393 -10.79 7.89 5.11
N TYR A 394 -9.49 7.72 5.05
CA TYR A 394 -8.53 8.64 5.67
C TYR A 394 -8.07 9.60 4.58
N CYS A 395 -8.52 10.86 4.67
CA CYS A 395 -8.09 11.91 3.78
C CYS A 395 -7.03 12.80 4.44
N CYS A 396 -6.02 13.17 3.67
CA CYS A 396 -4.96 14.08 4.04
C CYS A 396 -4.98 15.27 3.07
N PRO A 397 -5.57 16.42 3.47
CA PRO A 397 -5.71 17.61 2.62
C PRO A 397 -4.42 18.08 1.96
N HIS A 398 -3.28 17.86 2.62
CA HIS A 398 -1.96 18.26 2.15
C HIS A 398 -1.20 17.15 1.41
N ASP A 399 -1.86 16.06 1.00
CA ASP A 399 -1.24 15.01 0.19
C ASP A 399 -0.96 15.48 -1.25
N GLN A 400 0.31 15.73 -1.57
CA GLN A 400 0.76 16.18 -2.89
C GLN A 400 0.85 15.06 -3.94
N VAL A 401 0.95 13.79 -3.56
CA VAL A 401 0.97 12.70 -4.56
C VAL A 401 -0.43 12.51 -5.11
N ILE A 402 -1.42 12.44 -4.22
CA ILE A 402 -2.80 12.12 -4.58
C ILE A 402 -3.54 13.34 -5.15
N SER A 403 -3.00 14.54 -4.96
CA SER A 403 -3.48 15.78 -5.59
C SER A 403 -2.94 16.04 -7.00
N ALA A 404 -2.06 15.20 -7.53
CA ALA A 404 -1.55 15.35 -8.89
C ALA A 404 -2.71 15.56 -9.88
N VAL A 405 -2.55 16.46 -10.86
CA VAL A 405 -3.62 16.86 -11.80
C VAL A 405 -4.16 15.71 -12.65
N THR A 406 -3.40 14.61 -12.78
CA THR A 406 -3.79 13.36 -13.44
C THR A 406 -4.51 12.36 -12.55
N VAL A 407 -4.63 12.64 -11.24
CA VAL A 407 -5.21 11.73 -10.23
C VAL A 407 -6.36 12.41 -9.51
N GLN A 408 -6.05 13.41 -8.68
CA GLN A 408 -7.01 14.15 -7.85
C GLN A 408 -7.95 13.25 -7.02
N GLY A 409 -7.38 12.27 -6.30
CA GLY A 409 -8.14 11.23 -5.60
C GLY A 409 -8.89 11.68 -4.34
N ILE A 410 -9.80 10.83 -3.84
CA ILE A 410 -10.52 11.06 -2.57
C ILE A 410 -9.59 11.05 -1.34
N GLY A 411 -8.39 10.50 -1.47
CA GLY A 411 -7.38 10.46 -0.42
C GLY A 411 -6.78 11.81 -0.02
N TRP A 412 -6.84 12.81 -0.92
CA TRP A 412 -6.44 14.18 -0.57
C TRP A 412 -7.65 15.10 -0.41
N ARG A 413 -8.67 14.97 -1.27
CA ARG A 413 -9.88 15.81 -1.27
C ARG A 413 -10.95 15.40 -0.27
N GLY A 414 -10.91 14.17 0.25
CA GLY A 414 -12.10 13.54 0.81
C GLY A 414 -13.22 13.48 -0.24
N ILE A 415 -14.45 13.36 0.24
CA ILE A 415 -15.67 13.27 -0.57
C ILE A 415 -16.67 14.29 -0.02
N ASP A 416 -17.10 15.24 -0.86
CA ASP A 416 -18.05 16.27 -0.42
C ASP A 416 -19.49 15.75 -0.39
N LYS A 417 -20.38 16.55 0.21
CA LYS A 417 -21.80 16.21 0.35
C LYS A 417 -22.48 15.89 -1.00
N ASN A 418 -22.13 16.59 -2.08
CA ASN A 418 -22.73 16.36 -3.40
C ASN A 418 -22.23 15.05 -3.99
N GLU A 419 -20.91 14.79 -3.94
CA GLU A 419 -20.35 13.50 -4.35
C GLU A 419 -20.96 12.33 -3.53
N LEU A 420 -21.14 12.48 -2.21
CA LEU A 420 -21.81 11.49 -1.37
C LEU A 420 -23.27 11.23 -1.79
N ASN A 421 -24.02 12.28 -2.11
CA ASN A 421 -25.40 12.15 -2.59
C ASN A 421 -25.45 11.43 -3.95
N ASP A 422 -24.52 11.74 -4.85
CA ASP A 422 -24.44 11.14 -6.19
C ASP A 422 -24.01 9.66 -6.13
N ILE A 423 -23.19 9.27 -5.15
CA ILE A 423 -22.85 7.85 -4.87
C ILE A 423 -24.07 7.06 -4.40
N GLY A 424 -24.93 7.68 -3.58
CA GLY A 424 -26.26 7.14 -3.24
C GLY A 424 -26.28 5.94 -2.29
N VAL A 425 -25.24 5.72 -1.48
CA VAL A 425 -25.16 4.61 -0.51
C VAL A 425 -24.88 5.14 0.91
N PRO A 426 -25.90 5.66 1.61
CA PRO A 426 -25.73 6.25 2.94
C PRO A 426 -25.41 5.20 4.01
N GLY A 427 -24.70 5.60 5.06
CA GLY A 427 -24.49 4.78 6.26
C GLY A 427 -23.47 3.65 6.13
N VAL A 428 -22.64 3.67 5.08
CA VAL A 428 -21.52 2.71 4.88
C VAL A 428 -20.17 3.41 4.92
N LEU A 429 -20.04 4.52 4.21
CA LEU A 429 -18.81 5.30 4.13
C LEU A 429 -18.77 6.33 5.26
N THR A 430 -17.59 6.46 5.87
CA THR A 430 -17.24 7.52 6.81
C THR A 430 -15.87 8.09 6.47
N GLN A 431 -15.55 9.28 6.99
CA GLN A 431 -14.30 9.98 6.70
C GLN A 431 -13.59 10.42 7.98
N ARG A 432 -12.25 10.35 7.97
CA ARG A 432 -11.37 10.99 8.96
C ARG A 432 -10.40 11.90 8.22
N VAL A 433 -10.27 13.14 8.69
CA VAL A 433 -9.35 14.14 8.14
C VAL A 433 -8.08 14.18 8.98
N PHE A 434 -6.94 13.94 8.35
CA PHE A 434 -5.62 14.11 8.96
C PHE A 434 -5.03 15.42 8.45
N ALA A 435 -5.10 16.47 9.26
CA ALA A 435 -4.58 17.79 8.93
C ALA A 435 -4.02 18.50 10.17
N SER A 436 -3.04 19.38 9.96
CA SER A 436 -2.49 20.21 11.04
C SER A 436 -3.56 21.16 11.58
N GLY A 437 -3.70 21.21 12.90
CA GLY A 437 -4.71 22.05 13.56
C GLY A 437 -6.11 21.41 13.65
N PHE A 438 -6.31 20.22 13.06
CA PHE A 438 -7.57 19.48 13.14
C PHE A 438 -7.40 18.21 13.98
N GLN A 439 -8.36 17.90 14.85
CA GLN A 439 -8.31 16.72 15.71
C GLN A 439 -8.85 15.50 14.95
N VAL A 440 -8.06 14.44 14.81
CA VAL A 440 -8.56 13.17 14.31
C VAL A 440 -9.46 12.55 15.38
N GLY A 441 -10.65 12.09 14.99
CA GLY A 441 -11.60 11.44 15.88
C GLY A 441 -12.73 12.32 16.41
N VAL A 442 -12.84 13.55 15.92
CA VAL A 442 -14.03 14.40 16.11
C VAL A 442 -14.99 14.27 14.93
N GLN A 443 -16.26 14.64 15.14
CA GLN A 443 -17.27 14.71 14.09
C GLN A 443 -17.54 16.16 13.69
N GLU A 444 -16.65 16.73 12.88
CA GLU A 444 -16.68 18.15 12.48
C GLU A 444 -16.48 18.33 10.97
N HIS A 445 -16.76 19.54 10.49
CA HIS A 445 -16.44 19.92 9.12
C HIS A 445 -14.98 20.34 9.02
N TYR A 446 -14.31 19.96 7.93
CA TYR A 446 -13.02 20.51 7.55
C TYR A 446 -13.17 21.30 6.25
N GLN A 447 -12.97 22.60 6.34
CA GLN A 447 -12.98 23.57 5.25
C GLN A 447 -11.56 23.74 4.75
N TYR A 448 -11.29 23.32 3.51
CA TYR A 448 -9.91 23.13 3.04
C TYR A 448 -9.06 24.40 3.09
N TRP A 449 -9.65 25.56 2.81
CA TRP A 449 -8.92 26.82 2.76
C TRP A 449 -8.86 27.51 4.11
N GLU A 450 -9.97 27.48 4.84
CA GLU A 450 -10.19 28.20 6.09
C GLU A 450 -9.51 27.51 7.28
N ASP A 451 -9.52 26.17 7.29
CA ASP A 451 -8.91 25.36 8.36
C ASP A 451 -7.45 24.98 8.04
N ASP A 452 -6.90 25.44 6.91
CA ASP A 452 -5.49 25.28 6.60
C ASP A 452 -4.62 25.96 7.69
N TRP A 453 -3.63 25.22 8.19
CA TRP A 453 -2.75 25.68 9.27
C TRP A 453 -2.03 27.00 8.97
N ARG A 454 -1.68 27.29 7.71
CA ARG A 454 -1.05 28.56 7.31
C ARG A 454 -2.08 29.65 7.12
N HIS A 455 -3.31 29.34 6.71
CA HIS A 455 -4.39 30.31 6.72
C HIS A 455 -4.68 30.80 8.14
N VAL A 456 -4.92 29.86 9.08
CA VAL A 456 -5.26 30.16 10.48
C VAL A 456 -4.13 30.92 11.19
N GLN A 457 -2.87 30.48 11.00
CA GLN A 457 -1.71 31.05 11.69
C GLN A 457 -1.03 32.21 10.92
N LYS A 458 -1.57 32.61 9.77
CA LYS A 458 -1.01 33.66 8.89
C LYS A 458 0.43 33.36 8.49
N GLY A 459 0.64 32.21 7.84
CA GLY A 459 1.91 31.78 7.27
C GLY A 459 2.42 32.75 6.21
N LYS A 460 3.73 32.66 5.91
CA LYS A 460 4.42 33.58 5.01
C LYS A 460 4.17 33.25 3.53
N THR A 461 4.02 31.98 3.20
CA THR A 461 3.94 31.50 1.81
C THR A 461 2.50 31.51 1.32
N SER A 462 2.26 32.04 0.11
CA SER A 462 0.91 32.17 -0.46
C SER A 462 0.41 30.89 -1.14
N GLY A 463 -0.91 30.76 -1.26
CA GLY A 463 -1.59 29.62 -1.88
C GLY A 463 -1.74 28.40 -0.97
N PHE A 464 -2.41 27.35 -1.46
CA PHE A 464 -2.79 26.17 -0.67
C PHE A 464 -1.65 25.19 -0.36
N TRP A 465 -0.64 25.10 -1.24
CA TRP A 465 0.44 24.13 -1.08
C TRP A 465 1.61 24.66 -0.26
N TYR A 466 2.07 23.84 0.68
CA TYR A 466 3.37 23.98 1.32
C TYR A 466 4.08 22.61 1.34
N PRO A 467 5.35 22.54 0.88
CA PRO A 467 5.99 23.56 0.05
C PRO A 467 5.20 23.83 -1.25
N PRO A 468 5.36 25.00 -1.90
CA PRO A 468 4.59 25.33 -3.10
C PRO A 468 4.69 24.28 -4.20
N SER A 469 3.57 24.02 -4.88
CA SER A 469 3.56 23.10 -6.03
C SER A 469 4.50 23.63 -7.13
N PRO A 470 5.48 22.84 -7.58
CA PRO A 470 6.42 23.28 -8.60
C PRO A 470 5.67 23.47 -9.93
N PRO A 471 5.89 24.59 -10.65
CA PRO A 471 5.31 24.76 -11.98
C PRO A 471 5.99 23.78 -12.94
N ALA A 472 5.25 23.25 -13.93
CA ALA A 472 5.86 22.49 -15.02
C ALA A 472 6.95 23.33 -15.71
N LYS A 473 8.13 22.75 -15.93
CA LYS A 473 9.27 23.44 -16.53
C LYS A 473 9.87 22.57 -17.62
N PHE A 474 10.11 23.18 -18.79
CA PHE A 474 10.80 22.48 -19.86
C PHE A 474 12.24 22.20 -19.42
N ASN A 475 12.63 20.93 -19.47
CA ASN A 475 13.97 20.47 -19.20
C ASN A 475 14.51 19.83 -20.48
N LEU A 476 15.45 20.48 -21.17
CA LEU A 476 16.02 19.97 -22.41
C LEU A 476 16.65 18.58 -22.24
N ILE A 477 17.37 18.35 -21.13
CA ILE A 477 17.97 17.04 -20.85
C ILE A 477 16.88 15.99 -20.63
N GLY A 478 15.84 16.34 -19.86
CA GLY A 478 14.66 15.49 -19.65
C GLY A 478 13.93 15.17 -20.97
N ALA A 479 13.77 16.16 -21.84
CA ALA A 479 13.06 16.04 -23.12
C ALA A 479 13.84 15.20 -24.14
N LEU A 480 15.18 15.34 -24.17
CA LEU A 480 16.05 14.48 -24.95
C LEU A 480 16.03 13.04 -24.42
N LYS A 481 16.12 12.85 -23.10
CA LYS A 481 16.01 11.52 -22.48
C LYS A 481 14.63 10.88 -22.75
N GLY A 482 13.54 11.64 -22.70
CA GLY A 482 12.19 11.09 -22.93
C GLY A 482 11.91 10.71 -24.39
N ASN A 483 12.65 11.24 -25.37
CA ASN A 483 12.39 10.96 -26.78
C ASN A 483 13.19 9.76 -27.29
N GLU A 484 12.47 8.75 -27.79
CA GLU A 484 13.06 7.51 -28.31
C GLU A 484 13.30 7.52 -29.83
N SER A 485 12.78 8.53 -30.54
CA SER A 485 12.89 8.62 -32.00
C SER A 485 13.84 9.74 -32.44
N VAL A 486 14.57 9.49 -33.53
CA VAL A 486 15.46 10.50 -34.16
C VAL A 486 14.69 11.77 -34.51
N PHE A 487 13.46 11.63 -35.01
CA PHE A 487 12.58 12.77 -35.30
C PHE A 487 12.19 13.53 -34.02
N GLY A 488 11.79 12.83 -32.95
CA GLY A 488 11.41 13.45 -31.69
C GLY A 488 12.59 14.19 -31.01
N VAL A 489 13.80 13.65 -31.10
CA VAL A 489 15.03 14.31 -30.66
C VAL A 489 15.30 15.57 -31.49
N ALA A 490 15.25 15.48 -32.81
CA ALA A 490 15.45 16.63 -33.71
C ALA A 490 14.40 17.73 -33.50
N ALA A 491 13.13 17.37 -33.34
CA ALA A 491 12.04 18.28 -33.08
C ALA A 491 12.14 18.92 -31.67
N THR A 492 12.58 18.16 -30.66
CA THR A 492 12.88 18.69 -29.32
C THR A 492 13.96 19.77 -29.39
N LEU A 493 15.09 19.50 -30.06
CA LEU A 493 16.17 20.47 -30.24
C LEU A 493 15.70 21.73 -30.99
N ALA A 494 14.90 21.56 -32.05
CA ALA A 494 14.37 22.68 -32.83
C ALA A 494 13.38 23.55 -32.04
N SER A 495 12.53 22.94 -31.21
CA SER A 495 11.52 23.63 -30.40
C SER A 495 12.04 24.18 -29.07
N ALA A 496 13.23 23.75 -28.62
CA ALA A 496 13.74 24.05 -27.27
C ALA A 496 13.77 25.55 -26.92
N PRO A 497 14.24 26.47 -27.78
CA PRO A 497 14.25 27.91 -27.46
C PRO A 497 12.84 28.47 -27.22
N ILE A 498 11.86 28.02 -28.01
CA ILE A 498 10.46 28.41 -27.88
C ILE A 498 9.87 27.81 -26.60
N MET A 499 10.13 26.53 -26.33
CA MET A 499 9.65 25.84 -25.13
C MET A 499 10.23 26.42 -23.84
N PHE A 500 11.50 26.83 -23.83
CA PHE A 500 12.08 27.58 -22.71
C PHE A 500 11.33 28.90 -22.50
N PHE A 501 11.06 29.67 -23.55
CA PHE A 501 10.33 30.94 -23.44
C PHE A 501 8.88 30.74 -22.96
N VAL A 502 8.16 29.77 -23.52
CA VAL A 502 6.77 29.46 -23.16
C VAL A 502 6.65 28.94 -21.72
N THR A 503 7.57 28.07 -21.30
CA THR A 503 7.57 27.55 -19.91
C THR A 503 8.01 28.60 -18.89
N GLN A 504 8.90 29.52 -19.24
CA GLN A 504 9.22 30.67 -18.38
C GLN A 504 8.00 31.60 -18.20
N ILE A 505 7.27 31.91 -19.28
CA ILE A 505 6.05 32.73 -19.20
C ILE A 505 4.96 32.02 -18.41
N SER A 506 4.67 30.75 -18.72
CA SER A 506 3.62 29.99 -18.01
C SER A 506 3.97 29.75 -16.54
N SER A 507 5.24 29.46 -16.22
CA SER A 507 5.72 29.38 -14.83
C SER A 507 5.58 30.72 -14.10
N ALA A 508 5.89 31.86 -14.74
CA ALA A 508 5.72 33.18 -14.14
C ALA A 508 4.24 33.55 -13.93
N LEU A 509 3.34 33.01 -14.76
CA LEU A 509 1.89 33.18 -14.68
C LEU A 509 1.19 32.12 -13.81
N ASN A 510 1.94 31.23 -13.13
CA ASN A 510 1.37 30.11 -12.35
C ASN A 510 0.49 29.13 -13.15
N LEU A 511 0.69 29.01 -14.46
CA LEU A 511 -0.01 28.07 -15.33
C LEU A 511 0.67 26.69 -15.31
N PHE A 512 -0.10 25.61 -15.48
CA PHE A 512 0.37 24.21 -15.55
C PHE A 512 1.10 23.70 -14.28
N ARG A 513 0.44 23.79 -13.13
CA ARG A 513 0.92 23.19 -11.87
C ARG A 513 0.77 21.67 -11.90
N VAL A 514 1.68 20.97 -11.20
CA VAL A 514 1.63 19.50 -11.08
C VAL A 514 0.52 19.05 -10.12
N ASN A 515 0.19 19.87 -9.13
CA ASN A 515 -0.85 19.60 -8.14
C ASN A 515 -2.09 20.45 -8.41
N ALA A 516 -3.26 19.81 -8.34
CA ALA A 516 -4.54 20.50 -8.33
C ALA A 516 -4.69 21.32 -7.04
N ILE A 517 -5.67 22.22 -7.02
CA ILE A 517 -6.00 23.05 -5.87
C ILE A 517 -7.43 22.73 -5.46
N PRO A 518 -7.77 22.68 -4.16
CA PRO A 518 -9.14 22.45 -3.74
C PRO A 518 -10.08 23.51 -4.33
N PRO A 519 -11.29 23.14 -4.80
CA PRO A 519 -12.29 24.12 -5.19
C PRO A 519 -12.57 25.15 -4.07
N GLU A 520 -12.99 26.35 -4.43
CA GLU A 520 -13.38 27.36 -3.45
C GLU A 520 -14.56 26.86 -2.61
N GLY A 521 -14.49 27.01 -1.28
CA GLY A 521 -15.50 26.50 -0.34
C GLY A 521 -15.55 24.97 -0.20
N TRP A 522 -14.57 24.24 -0.75
CA TRP A 522 -14.51 22.78 -0.63
C TRP A 522 -14.46 22.35 0.85
N THR A 523 -15.47 21.57 1.25
CA THR A 523 -15.67 21.15 2.63
C THR A 523 -15.98 19.66 2.68
N VAL A 524 -15.35 18.96 3.60
CA VAL A 524 -15.63 17.55 3.90
C VAL A 524 -16.17 17.43 5.32
N VAL A 525 -16.97 16.40 5.55
CA VAL A 525 -17.46 16.07 6.89
C VAL A 525 -16.62 14.92 7.41
N ALA A 526 -15.86 15.14 8.49
CA ALA A 526 -15.31 14.05 9.26
C ALA A 526 -16.47 13.46 10.07
N ASP A 527 -17.02 12.34 9.63
CA ASP A 527 -18.24 11.74 10.19
C ASP A 527 -18.02 10.34 10.77
N ALA A 528 -16.78 9.83 10.73
CA ALA A 528 -16.42 8.57 11.36
C ALA A 528 -16.74 8.59 12.88
N PRO A 529 -17.07 7.42 13.48
CA PRO A 529 -17.34 7.34 14.92
C PRO A 529 -16.24 7.99 15.75
N ALA A 530 -16.65 8.69 16.79
CA ALA A 530 -15.75 9.42 17.68
C ALA A 530 -14.72 8.47 18.29
N LEU A 531 -13.48 8.95 18.42
CA LEU A 531 -12.41 8.21 19.07
C LEU A 531 -12.43 8.47 20.58
N ASP A 532 -11.92 7.51 21.34
CA ASP A 532 -11.80 7.63 22.81
C ASP A 532 -10.93 8.81 23.24
N GLU A 533 -9.93 9.09 22.44
CA GLU A 533 -8.98 10.16 22.62
C GLU A 533 -8.75 10.80 21.25
N PRO A 534 -9.56 11.82 20.88
CA PRO A 534 -9.27 12.63 19.72
C PRO A 534 -7.87 13.22 19.84
N PHE A 535 -7.13 13.26 18.73
CA PHE A 535 -5.72 13.62 18.77
C PHE A 535 -5.32 14.47 17.56
N PRO A 536 -4.37 15.42 17.72
CA PRO A 536 -3.78 16.09 16.58
C PRO A 536 -2.86 15.11 15.85
N PRO A 537 -3.00 14.93 14.53
CA PRO A 537 -2.12 14.04 13.78
C PRO A 537 -0.71 14.63 13.77
N LYS A 538 0.31 13.76 13.69
CA LYS A 538 1.72 14.15 13.66
C LYS A 538 2.51 13.38 12.63
N ALA A 539 3.36 14.08 11.90
CA ALA A 539 4.37 13.47 11.04
C ALA A 539 5.47 12.89 11.89
N PHE A 540 5.95 11.71 11.48
CA PHE A 540 6.99 10.98 12.18
C PHE A 540 7.99 10.49 11.15
N ARG A 541 9.27 10.87 11.30
CA ARG A 541 10.37 10.43 10.45
C ARG A 541 11.55 10.06 11.33
N PHE A 542 12.21 8.95 11.02
CA PHE A 542 13.39 8.47 11.76
C PHE A 542 13.20 8.40 13.29
N GLY A 543 12.01 7.96 13.73
CA GLY A 543 11.71 7.84 15.16
C GLY A 543 11.41 9.17 15.88
N LYS A 544 11.25 10.28 15.15
CA LYS A 544 11.06 11.62 15.72
C LYS A 544 9.85 12.34 15.11
N PRO A 545 9.10 13.11 15.90
CA PRO A 545 8.06 13.98 15.35
C PRO A 545 8.70 15.09 14.52
N ILE A 546 8.06 15.45 13.41
CA ILE A 546 8.51 16.53 12.53
C ILE A 546 7.72 17.81 12.85
N GLU A 547 8.46 18.92 12.96
CA GLU A 547 7.89 20.27 13.08
C GLU A 547 8.30 21.07 11.84
N THR A 548 7.32 21.67 11.17
CA THR A 548 7.50 22.47 9.96
C THR A 548 7.04 23.90 10.21
N LYS A 549 7.81 24.89 9.72
CA LYS A 549 7.54 26.32 9.93
C LYS A 549 7.41 27.10 8.63
N ASP A 550 6.44 28.01 8.59
CA ASP A 550 6.26 28.99 7.51
C ASP A 550 6.00 30.39 8.09
N GLY A 551 7.07 31.14 8.35
CA GLY A 551 6.97 32.40 9.10
C GLY A 551 6.55 32.14 10.54
N ASN A 552 5.38 32.64 10.95
CA ASN A 552 4.83 32.41 12.28
C ASN A 552 3.97 31.14 12.38
N ALA A 553 3.62 30.54 11.24
CA ALA A 553 2.83 29.31 11.22
C ALA A 553 3.73 28.11 11.54
N THR A 554 3.24 27.20 12.38
CA THR A 554 3.91 25.94 12.74
C THR A 554 2.95 24.77 12.56
N SER A 555 3.49 23.64 12.10
CA SER A 555 2.73 22.42 11.84
C SER A 555 3.52 21.20 12.30
N ASP A 556 2.86 20.31 13.05
CA ASP A 556 3.42 19.01 13.48
C ASP A 556 3.07 17.86 12.51
N PHE A 557 2.26 18.10 11.47
CA PHE A 557 1.81 17.06 10.53
C PHE A 557 2.27 17.28 9.09
N ASN A 558 2.32 18.52 8.61
CA ASN A 558 2.96 18.82 7.33
C ASN A 558 4.47 18.67 7.45
N GLU A 559 5.08 18.07 6.45
CA GLU A 559 6.51 17.83 6.43
C GLU A 559 7.24 18.90 5.59
N GLY A 560 8.44 19.31 6.01
CA GLY A 560 9.42 20.04 5.19
C GLY A 560 10.29 19.07 4.37
N ASN A 561 11.29 19.54 3.62
CA ASN A 561 12.06 18.72 2.67
C ASN A 561 12.39 17.29 3.16
N ASP A 562 12.30 16.31 2.26
CA ASP A 562 12.65 14.91 2.47
C ASP A 562 13.73 14.47 1.49
N PRO A 563 14.98 14.94 1.71
CA PRO A 563 16.06 14.62 0.83
C PRO A 563 16.50 13.16 1.05
N PRO A 564 16.75 12.37 -0.03
CA PRO A 564 17.26 11.01 0.09
C PRO A 564 18.49 10.92 0.99
N ALA A 565 19.39 11.91 0.94
CA ALA A 565 20.60 11.97 1.76
C ALA A 565 20.34 11.90 3.29
N ALA A 566 19.14 12.26 3.77
CA ALA A 566 18.77 12.15 5.18
C ALA A 566 18.52 10.70 5.63
N TRP A 567 18.19 9.80 4.71
CA TRP A 567 17.84 8.41 5.01
C TRP A 567 19.05 7.54 5.34
N ARG A 568 20.26 8.06 5.13
CA ARG A 568 21.53 7.47 5.57
C ARG A 568 21.57 7.28 7.08
N ASP A 569 22.33 6.27 7.51
CA ASP A 569 22.48 5.89 8.91
C ASP A 569 23.26 6.95 9.68
N ALA A 570 22.56 7.67 10.56
CA ALA A 570 23.15 8.69 11.42
C ALA A 570 24.03 8.12 12.53
N SER A 571 23.91 6.83 12.82
CA SER A 571 24.63 6.15 13.91
C SER A 571 25.94 5.48 13.46
N LYS A 572 26.24 5.49 12.16
CA LYS A 572 27.42 4.82 11.60
C LYS A 572 28.71 5.49 12.07
N SER A 573 29.58 4.71 12.72
CA SER A 573 30.86 5.22 13.24
C SER A 573 31.88 5.45 12.12
N GLU A 574 32.91 6.26 12.36
CA GLU A 574 34.01 6.44 11.39
C GLU A 574 34.74 5.14 11.04
N ALA A 575 34.74 4.15 11.95
CA ALA A 575 35.33 2.84 11.69
C ALA A 575 34.47 1.95 10.79
N ASP A 576 33.15 2.18 10.77
CA ASP A 576 32.19 1.42 9.94
C ASP A 576 32.00 2.04 8.55
N LYS A 577 32.46 3.29 8.36
CA LYS A 577 32.42 3.97 7.06
C LYS A 577 33.46 3.39 6.10
N ARG A 578 33.02 3.15 4.87
CA ARG A 578 33.90 2.70 3.77
C ARG A 578 34.42 3.89 2.98
N ALA A 579 35.72 3.90 2.70
CA ALA A 579 36.39 4.99 1.98
C ALA A 579 35.96 5.08 0.50
N ASP A 580 35.50 3.97 -0.07
CA ASP A 580 35.10 3.84 -1.47
C ASP A 580 33.57 3.79 -1.67
N ASP A 581 32.81 4.11 -0.62
CA ASP A 581 31.34 4.13 -0.62
C ASP A 581 30.79 5.56 -0.78
N PRO A 582 29.97 5.82 -1.81
CA PRO A 582 29.49 7.18 -2.10
C PRO A 582 28.57 7.76 -1.03
N TYR A 583 27.91 6.93 -0.21
CA TYR A 583 27.01 7.38 0.86
C TYR A 583 27.79 7.77 2.12
N ASP A 584 28.81 6.98 2.45
CA ASP A 584 29.68 7.21 3.61
C ASP A 584 30.56 8.45 3.42
N GLN A 585 30.98 8.72 2.18
CA GLN A 585 31.77 9.89 1.81
C GLN A 585 30.92 11.12 1.40
N TYR A 586 29.59 11.02 1.42
CA TYR A 586 28.71 12.12 0.99
C TYR A 586 28.71 13.28 1.99
N ASN A 587 29.02 14.48 1.49
CA ASN A 587 28.99 15.72 2.23
C ASN A 587 27.64 16.43 2.03
N ALA A 588 26.87 16.57 3.11
CA ALA A 588 25.57 17.22 3.07
C ALA A 588 25.66 18.69 2.62
N LYS A 589 24.81 19.07 1.66
CA LYS A 589 24.76 20.45 1.12
C LYS A 589 23.87 21.41 1.91
N ASN A 590 23.03 20.88 2.78
CA ASN A 590 22.14 21.63 3.67
C ASN A 590 21.80 20.80 4.93
N ASP A 591 21.20 21.44 5.93
CA ASP A 591 20.85 20.81 7.21
C ASP A 591 19.88 19.64 7.02
N ASP A 592 18.90 19.77 6.11
CA ASP A 592 17.93 18.72 5.81
C ASP A 592 18.61 17.46 5.25
N SER A 593 19.75 17.59 4.56
CA SER A 593 20.50 16.50 3.91
C SER A 593 21.48 15.78 4.84
N VAL A 594 21.60 16.22 6.09
CA VAL A 594 22.39 15.52 7.11
C VAL A 594 21.75 14.16 7.38
N ALA A 595 22.58 13.12 7.56
CA ALA A 595 22.10 11.78 7.89
C ALA A 595 21.28 11.80 9.18
N GLN A 596 20.05 11.26 9.12
CA GLN A 596 19.10 11.20 10.23
C GLN A 596 18.51 9.80 10.42
N GLY A 597 18.67 8.93 9.42
CA GLY A 597 18.13 7.59 9.39
C GLY A 597 18.87 6.56 10.24
N THR A 598 18.51 5.30 10.03
CA THR A 598 19.07 4.11 10.66
C THR A 598 19.75 3.23 9.60
N ALA A 599 20.45 2.18 10.04
CA ALA A 599 20.99 1.16 9.13
C ALA A 599 19.91 0.55 8.19
N GLU A 600 18.68 0.39 8.68
CA GLU A 600 17.56 -0.14 7.90
C GLU A 600 17.06 0.86 6.85
N SER A 601 16.88 2.14 7.22
CA SER A 601 16.44 3.15 6.27
C SER A 601 17.50 3.40 5.19
N GLU A 602 18.79 3.32 5.53
CA GLU A 602 19.87 3.40 4.54
C GLU A 602 19.89 2.19 3.62
N ALA A 603 19.65 0.97 4.13
CA ALA A 603 19.55 -0.23 3.31
C ALA A 603 18.38 -0.15 2.31
N GLY A 604 17.22 0.36 2.74
CA GLY A 604 16.08 0.65 1.87
C GLY A 604 16.40 1.71 0.82
N GLN A 605 17.07 2.80 1.20
CA GLN A 605 17.52 3.83 0.27
C GLN A 605 18.47 3.25 -0.79
N ARG A 606 19.48 2.47 -0.37
CA ARG A 606 20.43 1.81 -1.29
C ARG A 606 19.70 0.89 -2.26
N TYR A 607 18.65 0.19 -1.82
CA TYR A 607 17.84 -0.66 -2.69
C TYR A 607 17.12 0.13 -3.79
N GLU A 608 16.48 1.25 -3.44
CA GLU A 608 15.88 2.15 -4.43
C GLU A 608 16.92 2.75 -5.38
N ASP A 609 18.02 3.27 -4.84
CA ASP A 609 19.07 3.88 -5.64
C ASP A 609 19.69 2.86 -6.60
N ARG A 610 19.89 1.60 -6.20
CA ARG A 610 20.35 0.55 -7.13
C ARG A 610 19.36 0.29 -8.25
N ALA A 611 18.05 0.29 -7.97
CA ALA A 611 17.04 0.16 -9.01
C ALA A 611 17.14 1.32 -10.02
N LEU A 612 17.33 2.54 -9.51
CA LEU A 612 17.59 3.73 -10.32
C LEU A 612 18.90 3.59 -11.13
N MET A 613 19.98 3.11 -10.54
CA MET A 613 21.27 2.92 -11.22
C MET A 613 21.19 1.89 -12.33
N ARG A 614 20.46 0.78 -12.11
CA ARG A 614 20.22 -0.22 -13.17
C ARG A 614 19.43 0.37 -14.33
N MET A 615 18.40 1.17 -14.02
CA MET A 615 17.62 1.88 -15.02
C MET A 615 18.49 2.88 -15.80
N GLU A 616 19.26 3.74 -15.11
CA GLU A 616 20.13 4.73 -15.77
C GLU A 616 21.28 4.09 -16.57
N ALA A 617 21.84 2.96 -16.11
CA ALA A 617 22.89 2.24 -16.82
C ALA A 617 22.40 1.77 -18.19
N ARG A 618 21.20 1.20 -18.28
CA ARG A 618 20.58 0.79 -19.55
C ARG A 618 20.36 1.96 -20.51
N ARG A 619 20.11 3.16 -19.96
CA ARG A 619 19.94 4.39 -20.76
C ARG A 619 21.25 4.93 -21.34
N THR A 620 22.40 4.53 -20.81
CA THR A 620 23.71 4.96 -21.37
C THR A 620 24.00 4.33 -22.72
N LEU A 621 23.32 3.23 -23.06
CA LEU A 621 23.60 2.39 -24.23
C LEU A 621 25.05 1.87 -24.28
N ASN A 622 25.75 1.89 -23.14
CA ASN A 622 27.05 1.25 -23.02
C ASN A 622 26.87 -0.27 -22.93
N THR A 623 27.08 -0.94 -24.06
CA THR A 623 26.93 -2.40 -24.16
C THR A 623 27.97 -3.19 -23.36
N GLU A 624 29.06 -2.56 -22.92
CA GLU A 624 30.07 -3.22 -22.07
C GLU A 624 29.58 -3.37 -20.62
N TRP A 625 28.55 -2.61 -20.22
CA TRP A 625 27.95 -2.67 -18.89
C TRP A 625 26.73 -3.59 -18.80
N LEU A 626 26.29 -4.13 -19.95
CA LEU A 626 25.12 -4.98 -20.05
C LEU A 626 25.52 -6.37 -20.54
N ASP A 627 24.89 -7.40 -19.99
CA ASP A 627 25.01 -8.74 -20.55
C ASP A 627 24.08 -8.93 -21.77
N GLY A 628 24.08 -10.15 -22.34
CA GLY A 628 23.30 -10.47 -23.53
C GLY A 628 21.78 -10.38 -23.35
N ASP A 629 21.31 -10.43 -22.10
CA ASP A 629 19.88 -10.35 -21.74
C ASP A 629 19.47 -8.93 -21.32
N GLY A 630 20.44 -8.01 -21.16
CA GLY A 630 20.21 -6.63 -20.78
C GLY A 630 20.26 -6.38 -19.27
N HIS A 631 20.80 -7.33 -18.48
CA HIS A 631 21.11 -7.12 -17.08
C HIS A 631 22.37 -6.28 -16.93
N VAL A 632 22.43 -5.47 -15.88
CA VAL A 632 23.58 -4.62 -15.59
C VAL A 632 24.63 -5.45 -14.86
N ILE A 633 25.80 -5.63 -15.48
CA ILE A 633 26.86 -6.48 -14.96
C ILE A 633 27.40 -5.89 -13.65
N GLY A 634 27.51 -6.73 -12.62
CA GLY A 634 27.99 -6.34 -11.29
C GLY A 634 26.95 -5.69 -10.37
N GLU A 635 25.70 -5.51 -10.83
CA GLU A 635 24.56 -5.07 -10.00
C GLU A 635 23.64 -6.23 -9.59
N ASP A 636 24.16 -7.45 -9.53
CA ASP A 636 23.52 -8.67 -9.01
C ASP A 636 23.99 -9.05 -7.59
N GLY A 637 24.88 -8.24 -7.03
CA GLY A 637 25.51 -8.44 -5.72
C GLY A 637 26.58 -9.54 -5.68
N LYS A 638 27.00 -10.06 -6.83
CA LYS A 638 27.93 -11.21 -6.92
C LYS A 638 29.00 -11.07 -8.00
N SER A 639 28.61 -10.58 -9.17
CA SER A 639 29.48 -10.45 -10.34
C SER A 639 30.46 -9.29 -10.17
N GLU A 640 31.65 -9.42 -10.77
CA GLU A 640 32.60 -8.32 -10.85
C GLU A 640 32.05 -7.21 -11.75
N MET A 641 32.23 -5.95 -11.33
CA MET A 641 31.79 -4.79 -12.10
C MET A 641 32.72 -4.57 -13.30
N PRO A 642 32.18 -4.23 -14.48
CA PRO A 642 33.00 -3.90 -15.63
C PRO A 642 33.78 -2.58 -15.42
N GLU A 643 34.84 -2.40 -16.20
CA GLU A 643 35.67 -1.19 -16.14
C GLU A 643 34.82 0.08 -16.32
N GLY A 644 35.11 1.11 -15.53
CA GLY A 644 34.40 2.39 -15.58
C GLY A 644 33.01 2.42 -14.91
N TYR A 645 32.38 1.27 -14.66
CA TYR A 645 31.01 1.25 -14.13
C TYR A 645 30.92 1.75 -12.70
N LYS A 646 31.83 1.30 -11.82
CA LYS A 646 31.86 1.74 -10.41
C LYS A 646 31.99 3.26 -10.30
N GLU A 647 32.95 3.85 -11.02
CA GLU A 647 33.18 5.30 -10.97
C GLU A 647 31.98 6.09 -11.52
N TRP A 648 31.36 5.60 -12.59
CA TRP A 648 30.15 6.19 -13.14
C TRP A 648 28.99 6.13 -12.14
N ARG A 649 28.73 4.94 -11.57
CA ARG A 649 27.64 4.69 -10.63
C ARG A 649 27.77 5.54 -9.38
N ASP A 650 28.95 5.53 -8.76
CA ASP A 650 29.19 6.28 -7.52
C ASP A 650 29.01 7.79 -7.74
N LYS A 651 29.39 8.30 -8.92
CA LYS A 651 29.10 9.67 -9.34
C LYS A 651 27.59 9.93 -9.52
N GLN A 652 26.85 8.99 -10.12
CA GLN A 652 25.40 9.12 -10.27
C GLN A 652 24.68 9.12 -8.90
N ILE A 653 25.13 8.29 -7.95
CA ILE A 653 24.58 8.26 -6.59
C ILE A 653 24.77 9.62 -5.91
N VAL A 654 25.99 10.17 -5.91
CA VAL A 654 26.25 11.49 -5.31
C VAL A 654 25.40 12.58 -5.97
N ASP A 655 25.32 12.57 -7.31
CA ASP A 655 24.49 13.51 -8.05
C ASP A 655 22.99 13.35 -7.75
N TRP A 656 22.51 12.13 -7.51
CA TRP A 656 21.13 11.86 -7.09
C TRP A 656 20.83 12.41 -5.70
N LEU A 657 21.71 12.15 -4.73
CA LEU A 657 21.62 12.70 -3.37
C LEU A 657 21.60 14.24 -3.40
N ASP A 658 22.43 14.83 -4.24
CA ASP A 658 22.51 16.27 -4.43
C ASP A 658 21.24 16.86 -5.06
N ARG A 659 20.76 16.28 -6.16
CA ARG A 659 19.53 16.72 -6.84
C ARG A 659 18.32 16.60 -5.92
N GLY A 660 18.27 15.55 -5.10
CA GLY A 660 17.21 15.29 -4.13
C GLY A 660 17.19 16.22 -2.90
N SER A 661 18.18 17.11 -2.74
CA SER A 661 18.31 17.99 -1.56
C SER A 661 17.12 18.93 -1.30
N THR A 662 16.28 19.18 -2.30
CA THR A 662 15.04 19.97 -2.20
C THR A 662 13.81 19.15 -2.54
N ASN A 663 13.87 17.83 -2.39
CA ASN A 663 12.73 16.96 -2.60
C ASN A 663 11.67 17.27 -1.53
N SER A 664 10.49 17.65 -1.96
CA SER A 664 9.39 17.96 -1.04
C SER A 664 8.73 16.66 -0.57
N PRO A 665 8.48 16.47 0.73
CA PRO A 665 7.59 15.42 1.17
C PRO A 665 6.19 15.74 0.65
N THR A 666 5.41 14.68 0.49
CA THR A 666 4.09 14.79 -0.12
C THR A 666 2.99 14.51 0.87
N ASN A 667 3.28 14.38 2.18
CA ASN A 667 2.34 13.98 3.22
C ASN A 667 1.58 12.66 2.93
N HIS A 668 2.09 11.89 1.97
CA HIS A 668 1.35 10.81 1.33
C HIS A 668 1.25 9.55 2.20
N SER A 669 2.30 9.24 2.96
CA SER A 669 2.35 8.06 3.83
C SER A 669 2.24 8.41 5.31
N THR A 670 2.27 9.69 5.66
CA THR A 670 2.31 10.23 7.03
C THR A 670 1.14 9.76 7.90
N THR A 671 -0.01 9.48 7.30
CA THR A 671 -1.19 8.92 7.97
C THR A 671 -0.93 7.52 8.52
N MET A 672 -0.10 6.70 7.84
CA MET A 672 0.13 5.29 8.14
C MET A 672 1.50 4.99 8.77
N THR A 673 2.49 5.87 8.61
CA THR A 673 3.86 5.66 9.11
C THR A 673 4.05 6.05 10.58
N ASN A 674 3.05 6.66 11.22
CA ASN A 674 3.06 6.96 12.64
C ASN A 674 2.27 5.89 13.43
N PRO A 675 2.90 5.09 14.32
CA PRO A 675 2.21 4.07 15.09
C PRO A 675 1.09 4.62 15.96
N GLU A 676 1.19 5.88 16.44
CA GLU A 676 0.12 6.48 17.25
C GLU A 676 -1.16 6.74 16.44
N HIS A 677 -1.08 6.96 15.13
CA HIS A 677 -2.26 7.06 14.27
C HIS A 677 -2.99 5.72 14.20
N ALA A 678 -2.25 4.63 14.01
CA ALA A 678 -2.85 3.30 13.98
C ALA A 678 -3.44 2.90 15.35
N LYS A 679 -2.74 3.23 16.44
CA LYS A 679 -3.18 2.97 17.81
C LYS A 679 -4.44 3.71 18.20
N LYS A 680 -4.56 4.98 17.80
CA LYS A 680 -5.66 5.85 18.23
C LYS A 680 -6.83 5.86 17.25
N ALA A 681 -6.60 5.69 15.95
CA ALA A 681 -7.65 5.68 14.93
C ALA A 681 -7.87 4.28 14.33
N LEU A 682 -6.85 3.68 13.69
CA LEU A 682 -7.03 2.43 12.92
C LEU A 682 -7.59 1.30 13.79
N ALA A 683 -7.11 1.15 15.02
CA ALA A 683 -7.58 0.13 15.96
C ALA A 683 -9.08 0.22 16.28
N TYR A 684 -9.72 1.36 16.06
CA TYR A 684 -11.16 1.58 16.24
C TYR A 684 -11.94 1.51 14.91
N ASP A 685 -11.23 1.53 13.78
CA ASP A 685 -11.82 1.44 12.45
C ASP A 685 -11.88 0.01 11.88
N VAL A 686 -11.24 -0.96 12.54
CA VAL A 686 -11.33 -2.39 12.18
C VAL A 686 -12.58 -3.08 12.73
N ALA A 687 -13.04 -4.09 11.99
CA ALA A 687 -14.09 -5.03 12.38
C ALA A 687 -13.61 -5.94 13.53
N ILE A 688 -14.50 -6.24 14.49
CA ILE A 688 -14.19 -7.01 15.70
C ILE A 688 -15.09 -8.24 15.84
N GLY A 689 -14.47 -9.36 16.20
CA GLY A 689 -15.13 -10.61 16.55
C GLY A 689 -14.10 -11.70 16.86
N VAL A 690 -14.47 -12.96 16.74
CA VAL A 690 -13.62 -14.08 17.18
C VAL A 690 -12.89 -14.75 16.02
N CYS A 691 -11.57 -14.86 16.13
CA CYS A 691 -10.71 -15.57 15.19
C CYS A 691 -9.99 -16.73 15.91
N TYR A 692 -10.29 -17.96 15.48
CA TYR A 692 -9.73 -19.21 15.99
C TYR A 692 -8.66 -19.81 15.10
N LEU A 693 -8.18 -19.06 14.09
CA LEU A 693 -7.10 -19.52 13.24
C LEU A 693 -5.84 -19.77 14.07
N THR A 694 -5.29 -20.97 13.90
CA THR A 694 -4.07 -21.37 14.60
C THR A 694 -2.86 -20.58 14.09
N PRO A 695 -1.76 -20.49 14.88
CA PRO A 695 -0.51 -19.90 14.40
C PRO A 695 0.02 -20.54 13.09
N LYS A 696 -0.23 -21.83 12.88
CA LYS A 696 0.13 -22.54 11.64
C LYS A 696 -0.69 -22.05 10.45
N GLN A 697 -2.01 -21.90 10.63
CA GLN A 697 -2.89 -21.33 9.59
C GLN A 697 -2.51 -19.87 9.29
N MET A 698 -2.25 -19.04 10.31
CA MET A 698 -1.76 -17.68 10.13
C MET A 698 -0.44 -17.63 9.36
N LYS A 699 0.51 -18.55 9.64
CA LYS A 699 1.76 -18.66 8.86
C LYS A 699 1.48 -18.98 7.38
N VAL A 700 0.60 -19.92 7.09
CA VAL A 700 0.22 -20.26 5.70
C VAL A 700 -0.39 -19.06 4.98
N LEU A 701 -1.32 -18.35 5.62
CA LEU A 701 -1.95 -17.16 5.03
C LEU A 701 -0.95 -16.02 4.79
N ARG A 702 0.03 -15.83 5.68
CA ARG A 702 1.11 -14.85 5.49
C ARG A 702 2.04 -15.20 4.33
N LEU A 703 2.31 -16.48 4.10
CA LEU A 703 3.06 -16.94 2.92
C LEU A 703 2.24 -16.73 1.64
N GLU A 704 0.95 -17.06 1.65
CA GLU A 704 0.06 -16.87 0.50
C GLU A 704 -0.10 -15.39 0.08
N ALA A 705 -0.11 -14.49 1.08
CA ALA A 705 -0.25 -13.05 0.88
C ALA A 705 0.98 -12.39 0.21
N ASP A 706 2.17 -12.98 0.33
CA ASP A 706 3.40 -12.44 -0.24
C ASP A 706 3.74 -13.18 -1.55
N TRP A 707 3.62 -12.49 -2.69
CA TRP A 707 3.90 -13.08 -4.01
C TRP A 707 5.31 -13.67 -4.16
N ARG A 708 6.27 -13.26 -3.33
CA ARG A 708 7.65 -13.76 -3.32
C ARG A 708 7.76 -15.14 -2.67
N MET A 709 6.76 -15.56 -1.89
CA MET A 709 6.79 -16.76 -1.04
C MET A 709 6.06 -17.97 -1.64
N GLY A 710 5.86 -18.00 -2.96
CA GLY A 710 5.07 -19.07 -3.60
C GLY A 710 5.66 -20.48 -3.47
N ASP A 711 6.97 -20.62 -3.26
CA ASP A 711 7.61 -21.90 -2.92
C ASP A 711 7.07 -22.49 -1.60
N GLY A 712 6.59 -21.64 -0.69
CA GLY A 712 5.97 -22.03 0.57
C GLY A 712 4.49 -22.39 0.46
N ILE A 713 3.88 -22.19 -0.71
CA ILE A 713 2.48 -22.55 -0.97
C ILE A 713 2.43 -24.04 -1.38
N PRO A 714 1.62 -24.88 -0.73
CA PRO A 714 1.44 -26.29 -1.10
C PRO A 714 1.00 -26.49 -2.56
N ASN A 715 1.46 -27.56 -3.21
CA ASN A 715 1.15 -27.84 -4.63
C ASN A 715 -0.34 -28.06 -4.92
N ASP A 716 -1.09 -28.51 -3.92
CA ASP A 716 -2.53 -28.73 -3.95
C ASP A 716 -3.35 -27.48 -3.60
N ASN A 717 -2.70 -26.40 -3.13
CA ASN A 717 -3.38 -25.13 -2.93
C ASN A 717 -3.68 -24.50 -4.31
N PRO A 718 -4.96 -24.23 -4.64
CA PRO A 718 -5.36 -23.71 -5.95
C PRO A 718 -4.75 -22.33 -6.28
N ASN A 719 -4.31 -21.58 -5.26
CA ASN A 719 -3.72 -20.26 -5.43
C ASN A 719 -2.21 -20.33 -5.79
N LYS A 720 -1.58 -21.52 -5.74
CA LYS A 720 -0.17 -21.68 -6.12
C LYS A 720 0.10 -21.25 -7.56
N LYS A 721 -0.86 -21.46 -8.46
CA LYS A 721 -0.76 -21.07 -9.88
C LYS A 721 -0.38 -19.59 -10.08
N TYR A 722 -0.75 -18.69 -9.17
CA TYR A 722 -0.44 -17.27 -9.31
C TYR A 722 1.05 -16.95 -9.09
N TYR A 723 1.81 -17.87 -8.51
CA TYR A 723 3.26 -17.75 -8.39
C TYR A 723 3.97 -17.80 -9.74
N ASP A 724 3.36 -18.42 -10.76
CA ASP A 724 3.92 -18.50 -12.11
C ASP A 724 4.30 -17.12 -12.65
N TYR A 725 3.46 -16.11 -12.38
CA TYR A 725 3.75 -14.72 -12.74
C TYR A 725 4.97 -14.17 -12.02
N PHE A 726 5.09 -14.35 -10.70
CA PHE A 726 6.27 -13.88 -9.99
C PHE A 726 7.57 -14.55 -10.51
N SER A 727 7.47 -15.84 -10.85
CA SER A 727 8.61 -16.62 -11.32
C SER A 727 9.08 -16.22 -12.73
N SER A 728 8.17 -15.80 -13.62
CA SER A 728 8.45 -15.70 -15.06
C SER A 728 8.03 -14.40 -15.75
N GLY A 729 7.21 -13.55 -15.11
CA GLY A 729 6.55 -12.40 -15.74
C GLY A 729 5.32 -12.78 -16.58
N ASN A 730 5.04 -14.07 -16.77
CA ASN A 730 3.89 -14.59 -17.50
C ASN A 730 2.99 -15.43 -16.59
N PHE A 731 1.71 -15.51 -16.92
CA PHE A 731 0.79 -16.46 -16.29
C PHE A 731 0.43 -17.55 -17.30
N ASP A 732 0.75 -18.80 -16.98
CA ASP A 732 0.59 -19.94 -17.91
C ASP A 732 1.14 -19.64 -19.32
N ARG A 733 2.39 -19.16 -19.38
CA ARG A 733 3.10 -18.75 -20.61
C ARG A 733 2.42 -17.66 -21.43
N THR A 734 1.39 -17.02 -20.88
CA THR A 734 0.63 -15.94 -21.52
C THR A 734 1.00 -14.61 -20.84
N PRO A 735 1.30 -13.54 -21.60
CA PRO A 735 1.47 -12.21 -21.04
C PRO A 735 0.24 -11.81 -20.22
N LEU A 736 0.44 -11.23 -19.03
CA LEU A 736 -0.69 -10.92 -18.15
C LEU A 736 -1.77 -10.05 -18.81
N HIS A 737 -1.34 -9.08 -19.63
CA HIS A 737 -2.26 -8.18 -20.31
C HIS A 737 -3.15 -8.88 -21.35
N GLU A 738 -2.73 -10.02 -21.89
CA GLU A 738 -3.58 -10.86 -22.74
C GLU A 738 -4.47 -11.77 -21.89
N TRP A 739 -3.90 -12.37 -20.83
CA TRP A 739 -4.62 -13.28 -19.94
C TRP A 739 -5.84 -12.65 -19.26
N VAL A 740 -5.77 -11.37 -18.85
CA VAL A 740 -6.91 -10.66 -18.24
C VAL A 740 -8.05 -10.36 -19.21
N HIS A 741 -7.85 -10.57 -20.51
CA HIS A 741 -8.85 -10.42 -21.56
C HIS A 741 -9.22 -11.74 -22.24
N ALA A 742 -8.59 -12.85 -21.85
CA ALA A 742 -8.86 -14.14 -22.46
C ALA A 742 -10.31 -14.60 -22.20
N GLU A 743 -10.87 -15.31 -23.18
CA GLU A 743 -12.20 -15.88 -23.03
C GLU A 743 -12.24 -16.79 -21.79
N LYS A 744 -13.17 -16.55 -20.87
CA LYS A 744 -13.31 -17.28 -19.58
C LYS A 744 -12.16 -17.11 -18.58
N SER A 745 -11.33 -16.08 -18.73
CA SER A 745 -10.38 -15.70 -17.69
C SER A 745 -11.10 -15.36 -16.38
N GLU A 746 -10.61 -15.89 -15.26
CA GLU A 746 -11.07 -15.53 -13.92
C GLU A 746 -10.69 -14.10 -13.53
N ALA A 747 -9.79 -13.47 -14.30
CA ALA A 747 -9.37 -12.09 -14.13
C ALA A 747 -10.06 -11.12 -15.10
N ASN A 748 -11.08 -11.57 -15.84
CA ASN A 748 -11.92 -10.67 -16.62
C ASN A 748 -12.56 -9.60 -15.72
N ILE A 749 -12.76 -8.41 -16.27
CA ILE A 749 -13.40 -7.30 -15.55
C ILE A 749 -14.78 -7.73 -15.02
N PRO A 750 -15.03 -7.68 -13.70
CA PRO A 750 -16.35 -8.00 -13.15
C PRO A 750 -17.40 -7.07 -13.75
N ALA A 751 -18.54 -7.63 -14.19
CA ALA A 751 -19.61 -6.87 -14.87
C ALA A 751 -20.20 -5.73 -14.01
N ALA A 752 -19.99 -5.77 -12.69
CA ALA A 752 -20.40 -4.74 -11.76
C ALA A 752 -19.48 -3.50 -11.76
N ILE A 753 -18.29 -3.59 -12.37
CA ILE A 753 -17.40 -2.45 -12.63
C ILE A 753 -17.79 -1.84 -13.98
N VAL A 754 -18.07 -0.53 -13.99
CA VAL A 754 -18.49 0.18 -15.21
C VAL A 754 -17.25 0.77 -15.89
N ASP A 755 -17.04 0.45 -17.17
CA ASP A 755 -16.03 1.07 -18.04
C ASP A 755 -16.73 1.93 -19.10
N GLU A 756 -16.90 3.22 -18.81
CA GLU A 756 -17.46 4.20 -19.74
C GLU A 756 -16.61 5.48 -19.74
N ARG A 757 -16.12 5.84 -20.93
CA ARG A 757 -15.10 6.89 -21.12
C ARG A 757 -15.73 8.17 -21.66
N GLU A 758 -15.21 9.34 -21.27
CA GLU A 758 -15.78 10.64 -21.65
C GLU A 758 -15.86 10.87 -23.17
N GLY A 759 -14.92 10.32 -23.95
CA GLY A 759 -15.00 10.36 -25.41
C GLY A 759 -14.86 11.76 -26.02
N GLN A 760 -14.18 12.68 -25.33
CA GLN A 760 -13.99 14.07 -25.73
C GLN A 760 -13.49 14.19 -27.19
N ILE A 761 -14.03 15.15 -27.95
CA ILE A 761 -13.79 15.29 -29.39
C ILE A 761 -12.30 15.51 -29.71
N TYR A 762 -11.58 16.27 -28.88
CA TYR A 762 -10.16 16.59 -29.10
C TYR A 762 -9.25 15.33 -29.04
N LEU A 763 -9.69 14.26 -28.38
CA LEU A 763 -8.97 12.98 -28.34
C LEU A 763 -9.05 12.21 -29.66
N LYS A 764 -10.08 12.47 -30.50
CA LYS A 764 -10.19 11.87 -31.83
C LYS A 764 -9.25 12.53 -32.85
N VAL A 765 -8.99 13.84 -32.68
CA VAL A 765 -8.10 14.62 -33.55
C VAL A 765 -6.62 14.35 -33.23
N GLY A 766 -6.27 14.25 -31.94
CA GLY A 766 -4.91 13.94 -31.50
C GLY A 766 -4.46 12.49 -31.69
N GLY A 767 -5.34 11.58 -32.13
CA GLY A 767 -4.96 10.21 -32.50
C GLY A 767 -4.52 10.05 -33.97
N ALA A 768 -4.65 11.11 -34.77
CA ALA A 768 -4.27 11.14 -36.20
C ALA A 768 -2.95 11.92 -36.44
N ILE A 769 -2.36 12.49 -35.39
CA ILE A 769 -1.07 13.20 -35.34
C ILE A 769 -0.22 12.49 -34.30
#